data_AF-A0A4Q8QR41-F1
#
_entry.id   AF-A0A4Q8QR41-F1
#
_cell.length_a   1.000
_cell.length_b   1.000
_cell.length_c   1.000
_cell.angle_alpha   90.00
_cell.angle_beta   90.00
_cell.angle_gamma   90.00
#
_symmetry.space_group_name_H-M   'P 1'
#
loop_
_entity.id
_entity.type
_entity.pdbx_description
1 polymer ?
#
loop_
_entity_poly.entity_id
_entity_poly.type
_entity_poly.pdbx_seq_one_letter_code
_entity_poly.pdbx_strand_id
1 'polypeptide(L)'
;MTKISFAGRLLGSTSLVVLSAVAVIGAAQPAAAQTGLYGGGSTLPSLALRQIFDCYEGATLANDGQTFSPGFTFSPPSPNQLPTSCTQFSTTVEGLFAAVGAGNGQRAYIANDPKQLFRGSPDSAPALVRKPSAKPPYRDTANANFSSYPYPRLDFAASDMPLASPVAGLTTISFGSFLPTTNWQNTLLIAAKTSTAVSFNTAAVGTPIQIPAMAVPVAIAVNTANSLTGATWTNQSALSPNTQAGGAIQLSSAQLCAIFSATVTDWNDTSTLIPTLDENGVQQFQHFYDDNTNGTLTPVSYTSRRLPIKVVYRSDDAGTSYILTNYLANLCPLLDPTGTYNYKKIFTGVGVDGATTANLPSSKFRNLLNNIKAVKGEAYHDHNDTYDVDDDSERPDPRWINAEGANQQALKIGTGSLLAGRIGYLSADFTQPYATTVTEEVAGVMLSGPAPRSASVQNEVQRLLGVYHPGQSGQNFVPPTPDNTAQAFSGLTPPALDGGYNAWNIYGQRYAAGTVIAGVNYSGLSVIGVPLVAENVYPLTGASYINVYSCYSDATGTRVPVLKNWLAWLFGGSIDALPAYNPATSNANSPGYDPNVAKVIRNNGFHELGDQRPERLPDDERCGRPAERDRGVQPVGCADRRLSGRDRRREVRKHMRS
;
A
#
# COMPACT_ATOMS: atom_id res chain seq x y z
N MET A 1 5.81 -19.00 27.75
CA MET A 1 6.75 -18.16 26.97
C MET A 1 6.10 -17.88 25.64
N THR A 2 5.50 -16.70 25.50
CA THR A 2 4.88 -16.23 24.25
C THR A 2 6.00 -15.85 23.28
N LYS A 3 6.06 -16.52 22.12
CA LYS A 3 7.03 -16.21 21.07
C LYS A 3 6.56 -14.95 20.35
N ILE A 4 7.29 -13.84 20.49
CA ILE A 4 7.16 -12.67 19.62
C ILE A 4 7.42 -13.16 18.18
N SER A 5 6.48 -12.91 17.26
CA SER A 5 6.63 -13.30 15.86
C SER A 5 7.79 -12.52 15.22
N PHE A 6 8.44 -13.10 14.22
CA PHE A 6 9.52 -12.42 13.48
C PHE A 6 9.02 -11.16 12.77
N ALA A 7 7.74 -11.11 12.38
CA ALA A 7 7.04 -9.89 11.95
C ALA A 7 7.08 -8.81 13.05
N GLY A 8 6.68 -9.15 14.28
CA GLY A 8 6.79 -8.24 15.42
C GLY A 8 8.22 -7.77 15.68
N ARG A 9 9.23 -8.62 15.40
CA ARG A 9 10.65 -8.22 15.47
C ARG A 9 11.08 -7.29 14.34
N LEU A 10 10.66 -7.49 13.10
CA LEU A 10 10.96 -6.57 11.99
C LEU A 10 10.27 -5.22 12.16
N LEU A 11 8.98 -5.25 12.51
CA LEU A 11 8.18 -4.04 12.72
C LEU A 11 8.68 -3.30 13.98
N GLY A 12 8.88 -4.01 15.09
CA GLY A 12 9.45 -3.47 16.32
C GLY A 12 10.91 -2.98 16.18
N SER A 13 11.76 -3.68 15.42
CA SER A 13 13.13 -3.21 15.14
C SER A 13 13.14 -2.02 14.20
N THR A 14 12.23 -1.95 13.21
CA THR A 14 12.04 -0.75 12.38
C THR A 14 11.80 0.46 13.27
N SER A 15 10.89 0.35 14.22
CA SER A 15 10.57 1.44 15.14
C SER A 15 11.75 1.80 16.08
N LEU A 16 12.49 0.82 16.61
CA LEU A 16 13.68 1.08 17.44
C LEU A 16 14.84 1.69 16.64
N VAL A 17 15.07 1.24 15.40
CA VAL A 17 16.11 1.83 14.56
C VAL A 17 15.69 3.22 14.11
N VAL A 18 14.41 3.46 13.82
CA VAL A 18 13.93 4.81 13.51
C VAL A 18 14.25 5.75 14.66
N LEU A 19 13.98 5.36 15.89
CA LEU A 19 14.32 6.18 17.06
C LEU A 19 15.84 6.47 17.11
N SER A 20 16.68 5.52 16.69
CA SER A 20 18.12 5.76 16.55
C SER A 20 18.51 6.60 15.31
N ALA A 21 17.84 6.44 14.17
CA ALA A 21 18.07 7.21 12.95
C ALA A 21 17.62 8.67 13.11
N VAL A 22 16.53 8.88 13.84
CA VAL A 22 16.06 10.20 14.32
C VAL A 22 17.14 10.86 15.18
N ALA A 23 17.93 10.11 15.97
CA ALA A 23 19.02 10.67 16.75
C ALA A 23 20.13 11.27 15.86
N VAL A 24 20.36 10.72 14.65
CA VAL A 24 21.40 11.16 13.70
C VAL A 24 21.08 12.51 13.05
N ILE A 25 19.84 13.00 13.11
CA ILE A 25 19.47 14.27 12.48
C ILE A 25 20.10 15.47 13.23
N GLY A 26 20.96 16.26 12.57
CA GLY A 26 21.70 17.39 13.17
C GLY A 26 21.17 18.78 12.78
N ALA A 27 21.52 19.82 13.56
CA ALA A 27 21.13 21.23 13.36
C ALA A 27 22.31 22.23 13.46
N ALA A 28 22.11 23.47 13.00
CA ALA A 28 23.00 24.61 13.23
C ALA A 28 22.19 25.89 13.60
N GLN A 29 22.26 26.28 14.91
CA GLN A 29 22.01 27.54 15.68
C GLN A 29 20.96 28.62 15.22
N PRO A 30 20.33 29.42 16.16
CA PRO A 30 18.85 29.57 16.40
C PRO A 30 18.22 30.95 16.02
N ALA A 31 16.90 31.30 16.14
CA ALA A 31 15.77 31.00 17.07
C ALA A 31 14.33 31.11 16.45
N ALA A 32 13.27 30.69 17.19
CA ALA A 32 11.91 30.24 16.74
C ALA A 32 10.75 31.24 16.48
N ALA A 33 9.90 30.89 15.50
CA ALA A 33 8.46 31.23 15.35
C ALA A 33 7.66 29.93 15.02
N GLN A 34 6.33 29.97 14.80
CA GLN A 34 5.52 28.79 14.40
C GLN A 34 6.21 27.94 13.31
N THR A 35 6.24 26.62 13.48
CA THR A 35 7.10 25.73 12.67
C THR A 35 6.28 24.70 11.90
N GLY A 36 6.23 24.83 10.57
CA GLY A 36 5.60 23.83 9.70
C GLY A 36 6.50 22.65 9.34
N LEU A 37 5.89 21.49 9.09
CA LEU A 37 6.51 20.34 8.44
C LEU A 37 5.93 20.16 7.04
N TYR A 38 6.77 20.21 6.02
CA TYR A 38 6.37 20.16 4.62
C TYR A 38 6.89 18.88 3.97
N GLY A 39 5.99 18.03 3.51
CA GLY A 39 6.37 16.85 2.74
C GLY A 39 5.45 16.59 1.55
N GLY A 40 5.79 15.57 0.78
CA GLY A 40 5.00 15.16 -0.36
C GLY A 40 5.56 13.94 -1.04
N GLY A 41 4.92 13.54 -2.12
CA GLY A 41 5.32 12.38 -2.91
C GLY A 41 4.16 11.45 -3.13
N SER A 42 4.28 10.20 -2.66
CA SER A 42 3.31 9.16 -2.98
C SER A 42 1.87 9.57 -2.69
N THR A 43 0.99 9.30 -3.66
CA THR A 43 -0.45 9.43 -3.49
C THR A 43 -1.04 8.26 -2.68
N LEU A 44 -0.35 7.13 -2.60
CA LEU A 44 -0.82 5.90 -1.92
C LEU A 44 -1.06 6.16 -0.42
N PRO A 45 -0.10 6.61 0.39
CA PRO A 45 -0.30 6.85 1.82
C PRO A 45 -0.81 8.27 2.11
N SER A 46 -1.15 9.05 1.08
CA SER A 46 -1.25 10.51 1.21
C SER A 46 -2.31 10.93 2.22
N LEU A 47 -3.48 10.30 2.18
CA LEU A 47 -4.57 10.55 3.09
C LEU A 47 -4.20 10.21 4.54
N ALA A 48 -3.66 9.01 4.76
CA ALA A 48 -3.19 8.57 6.07
C ALA A 48 -2.13 9.53 6.63
N LEU A 49 -1.13 9.93 5.82
CA LEU A 49 -0.09 10.86 6.26
C LEU A 49 -0.65 12.25 6.59
N ARG A 50 -1.60 12.76 5.81
CA ARG A 50 -2.29 14.02 6.16
C ARG A 50 -3.03 13.88 7.50
N GLN A 51 -3.84 12.85 7.66
CA GLN A 51 -4.60 12.63 8.87
C GLN A 51 -3.69 12.41 10.09
N ILE A 52 -2.51 11.81 9.92
CA ILE A 52 -1.49 11.70 10.96
C ILE A 52 -1.01 13.09 11.41
N PHE A 53 -0.86 14.05 10.50
CA PHE A 53 -0.53 15.44 10.88
C PHE A 53 -1.69 16.15 11.57
N ASP A 54 -2.91 16.06 11.02
CA ASP A 54 -4.09 16.63 11.65
C ASP A 54 -4.26 16.04 13.07
N CYS A 55 -3.97 14.74 13.23
CA CYS A 55 -3.96 14.04 14.51
C CYS A 55 -2.87 14.56 15.46
N TYR A 56 -1.65 14.79 14.94
CA TYR A 56 -0.54 15.36 15.70
C TYR A 56 -0.86 16.77 16.24
N GLU A 57 -1.55 17.58 15.44
CA GLU A 57 -1.99 18.91 15.88
C GLU A 57 -3.13 18.86 16.91
N GLY A 58 -3.87 17.75 16.97
CA GLY A 58 -5.12 17.64 17.70
C GLY A 58 -6.32 18.22 16.95
N ALA A 59 -6.18 18.40 15.64
CA ALA A 59 -7.25 18.85 14.77
C ALA A 59 -8.33 17.76 14.61
N THR A 60 -9.52 18.18 14.20
CA THR A 60 -10.60 17.26 13.82
C THR A 60 -10.21 16.53 12.55
N LEU A 61 -10.24 15.19 12.59
CA LEU A 61 -10.02 14.32 11.43
C LEU A 61 -11.24 14.30 10.49
N ALA A 62 -11.71 15.48 10.08
CA ALA A 62 -12.82 15.67 9.16
C ALA A 62 -12.39 16.62 8.03
N ASN A 63 -13.09 16.57 6.90
CA ASN A 63 -12.89 17.43 5.70
C ASN A 63 -11.81 17.00 4.70
N ASP A 64 -11.29 15.79 4.81
CA ASP A 64 -10.44 15.16 3.79
C ASP A 64 -11.20 14.74 2.51
N GLY A 65 -12.54 14.87 2.50
CA GLY A 65 -13.39 14.54 1.35
C GLY A 65 -13.71 13.05 1.22
N GLN A 66 -13.33 12.24 2.21
CA GLN A 66 -13.67 10.82 2.28
C GLN A 66 -14.75 10.64 3.33
N THR A 67 -15.92 10.14 2.93
CA THR A 67 -16.91 9.67 3.91
C THR A 67 -16.60 8.21 4.19
N PHE A 68 -16.51 7.79 5.44
CA PHE A 68 -16.20 6.41 5.79
C PHE A 68 -17.53 5.64 6.07
N SER A 69 -17.57 4.31 5.82
CA SER A 69 -18.80 3.49 5.91
C SER A 69 -19.16 3.01 7.33
N PRO A 70 -20.43 3.13 7.79
CA PRO A 70 -20.87 2.64 9.12
C PRO A 70 -20.99 1.11 9.25
N GLY A 71 -20.89 0.38 8.14
CA GLY A 71 -21.05 -1.07 8.12
C GLY A 71 -19.71 -1.80 8.20
N PHE A 72 -19.24 -2.09 9.43
CA PHE A 72 -18.21 -3.11 9.64
C PHE A 72 -18.56 -3.95 10.87
N THR A 73 -18.99 -5.19 10.62
CA THR A 73 -19.09 -6.25 11.64
C THR A 73 -17.96 -7.24 11.39
N PHE A 74 -17.28 -7.63 12.48
CA PHE A 74 -16.05 -8.42 12.66
C PHE A 74 -14.79 -7.56 12.92
N SER A 75 -14.26 -7.62 14.16
CA SER A 75 -13.16 -6.82 14.74
C SER A 75 -11.80 -6.92 14.02
N PRO A 76 -10.79 -6.16 14.49
CA PRO A 76 -10.46 -4.74 14.24
C PRO A 76 -9.48 -4.59 13.04
N PRO A 77 -9.16 -3.39 12.53
CA PRO A 77 -9.76 -2.06 12.70
C PRO A 77 -10.88 -1.82 11.68
N SER A 78 -11.96 -1.18 12.14
CA SER A 78 -13.14 -0.89 11.34
C SER A 78 -13.05 0.51 10.72
N PRO A 79 -13.27 0.67 9.40
CA PRO A 79 -13.59 1.97 8.83
C PRO A 79 -14.74 2.61 9.65
N ASN A 80 -14.62 3.90 9.98
CA ASN A 80 -15.46 4.69 10.92
C ASN A 80 -14.98 4.84 12.37
N GLN A 81 -13.73 4.51 12.68
CA GLN A 81 -13.16 4.82 14.00
C GLN A 81 -12.02 5.83 13.95
N LEU A 82 -11.97 6.70 12.93
CA LEU A 82 -11.11 7.88 13.07
C LEU A 82 -11.62 8.65 14.29
N PRO A 83 -10.77 8.89 15.31
CA PRO A 83 -11.20 9.66 16.45
C PRO A 83 -11.67 11.04 15.92
N THR A 84 -12.87 11.48 16.31
CA THR A 84 -13.41 12.79 15.91
C THR A 84 -12.44 13.93 16.24
N SER A 85 -11.63 13.74 17.27
CA SER A 85 -10.44 14.52 17.58
C SER A 85 -9.36 13.58 18.10
N CYS A 86 -8.13 13.71 17.63
CA CYS A 86 -7.00 13.07 18.29
C CYS A 86 -6.67 13.75 19.61
N THR A 87 -5.94 13.04 20.48
CA THR A 87 -5.28 13.69 21.62
C THR A 87 -4.42 14.83 21.08
N GLN A 88 -4.59 16.04 21.59
CA GLN A 88 -3.85 17.20 21.11
C GLN A 88 -2.37 17.12 21.53
N PHE A 89 -1.44 17.04 20.56
CA PHE A 89 0.00 16.89 20.86
C PHE A 89 0.78 18.19 20.69
N SER A 90 0.53 18.94 19.61
CA SER A 90 1.12 20.26 19.43
C SER A 90 0.27 21.17 18.55
N THR A 91 -0.32 22.20 19.13
CA THR A 91 -0.99 23.29 18.38
C THR A 91 -0.04 24.23 17.65
N THR A 92 1.27 23.99 17.77
CA THR A 92 2.32 24.88 17.24
C THR A 92 2.98 24.32 15.99
N VAL A 93 2.64 23.09 15.60
CA VAL A 93 3.21 22.37 14.47
C VAL A 93 2.11 22.01 13.49
N GLU A 94 2.13 22.65 12.33
CA GLU A 94 1.29 22.30 11.19
C GLU A 94 2.06 21.33 10.27
N GLY A 95 1.42 20.26 9.82
CA GLY A 95 1.97 19.38 8.79
C GLY A 95 1.21 19.45 7.48
N LEU A 96 1.92 19.68 6.38
CA LEU A 96 1.34 19.69 5.04
C LEU A 96 1.92 18.58 4.17
N PHE A 97 1.05 17.94 3.38
CA PHE A 97 1.43 16.86 2.49
C PHE A 97 0.95 17.10 1.05
N ALA A 98 1.87 17.15 0.09
CA ALA A 98 1.56 17.27 -1.34
C ALA A 98 1.54 15.89 -2.03
N ALA A 99 0.35 15.43 -2.40
CA ALA A 99 0.15 14.16 -3.09
C ALA A 99 0.40 14.30 -4.62
N VAL A 100 1.55 13.79 -5.09
CA VAL A 100 2.09 14.07 -6.44
C VAL A 100 2.64 12.84 -7.18
N GLY A 101 2.66 11.67 -6.53
CA GLY A 101 3.28 10.46 -7.03
C GLY A 101 4.66 10.21 -6.40
N ALA A 102 5.02 8.93 -6.22
CA ALA A 102 6.25 8.54 -5.52
C ALA A 102 7.52 9.00 -6.27
N GLY A 103 7.51 8.98 -7.61
CA GLY A 103 8.64 9.45 -8.42
C GLY A 103 8.88 10.95 -8.28
N ASN A 104 7.82 11.76 -8.26
CA ASN A 104 7.96 13.20 -8.01
C ASN A 104 8.38 13.50 -6.57
N GLY A 105 7.92 12.71 -5.60
CA GLY A 105 8.42 12.77 -4.23
C GLY A 105 9.92 12.49 -4.14
N GLN A 106 10.40 11.42 -4.76
CA GLN A 106 11.83 11.11 -4.82
C GLN A 106 12.61 12.16 -5.62
N ARG A 107 12.06 12.72 -6.70
CA ARG A 107 12.66 13.83 -7.46
C ARG A 107 12.85 15.05 -6.57
N ALA A 108 11.82 15.46 -5.84
CA ALA A 108 11.87 16.58 -4.90
C ALA A 108 12.90 16.34 -3.80
N TYR A 109 12.96 15.11 -3.28
CA TYR A 109 13.93 14.69 -2.27
C TYR A 109 15.38 14.73 -2.78
N ILE A 110 15.63 14.18 -3.97
CA ILE A 110 16.96 14.13 -4.58
C ILE A 110 17.45 15.54 -4.95
N ALA A 111 16.57 16.36 -5.51
CA ALA A 111 16.88 17.74 -5.88
C ALA A 111 16.90 18.70 -4.67
N ASN A 112 16.36 18.29 -3.52
CA ASN A 112 16.08 19.15 -2.37
C ASN A 112 15.30 20.42 -2.77
N ASP A 113 14.26 20.25 -3.58
CA ASP A 113 13.46 21.34 -4.14
C ASP A 113 11.96 21.03 -4.05
N PRO A 114 11.19 21.75 -3.21
CA PRO A 114 9.75 21.54 -3.08
C PRO A 114 8.97 21.90 -4.35
N LYS A 115 9.54 22.66 -5.30
CA LYS A 115 8.87 22.93 -6.58
C LYS A 115 8.72 21.69 -7.45
N GLN A 116 9.49 20.63 -7.20
CA GLN A 116 9.36 19.36 -7.93
C GLN A 116 8.13 18.56 -7.46
N LEU A 117 7.43 18.99 -6.41
CA LEU A 117 6.17 18.41 -5.95
C LEU A 117 5.01 18.89 -6.86
N PHE A 118 5.03 18.50 -8.12
CA PHE A 118 3.92 18.66 -9.05
C PHE A 118 3.44 17.28 -9.53
N ARG A 119 2.21 17.21 -10.02
CA ARG A 119 1.69 16.04 -10.74
C ARG A 119 2.10 16.07 -12.21
N GLY A 120 2.21 14.88 -12.79
CA GLY A 120 2.74 14.63 -14.13
C GLY A 120 4.16 14.05 -14.07
N SER A 121 4.62 13.44 -15.15
CA SER A 121 5.95 12.82 -15.20
C SER A 121 6.76 13.24 -16.44
N PRO A 122 7.03 14.55 -16.61
CA PRO A 122 7.87 15.00 -17.71
C PRO A 122 9.30 14.48 -17.55
N ASP A 123 9.83 13.93 -18.64
CA ASP A 123 11.23 13.48 -18.74
C ASP A 123 12.14 14.59 -19.33
N SER A 124 11.58 15.72 -19.78
CA SER A 124 12.33 16.90 -20.28
C SER A 124 11.48 18.17 -20.23
N ALA A 125 12.14 19.34 -20.39
CA ALA A 125 11.48 20.64 -20.51
C ALA A 125 11.52 21.17 -21.97
N PRO A 126 10.58 22.03 -22.40
CA PRO A 126 9.47 22.57 -21.61
C PRO A 126 8.34 21.54 -21.44
N ALA A 127 7.69 21.55 -20.28
CA ALA A 127 6.57 20.70 -19.97
C ALA A 127 5.47 21.46 -19.22
N LEU A 128 4.22 20.99 -19.37
CA LEU A 128 3.10 21.43 -18.55
C LEU A 128 2.90 20.39 -17.45
N VAL A 129 2.87 20.87 -16.21
CA VAL A 129 2.65 20.05 -15.02
C VAL A 129 1.47 20.57 -14.24
N ARG A 130 0.93 19.75 -13.34
CA ARG A 130 -0.26 20.06 -12.57
C ARG A 130 0.11 20.23 -11.09
N LYS A 131 -0.70 21.00 -10.35
CA LYS A 131 -0.57 21.09 -8.90
C LYS A 131 -0.82 19.71 -8.23
N PRO A 132 -0.48 19.53 -6.95
CA PRO A 132 -0.79 18.29 -6.23
C PRO A 132 -2.28 17.91 -6.30
N SER A 133 -2.58 16.63 -6.09
CA SER A 133 -3.95 16.15 -5.95
C SER A 133 -4.72 17.00 -4.95
N ALA A 134 -5.99 17.30 -5.27
CA ALA A 134 -6.82 18.15 -4.42
C ALA A 134 -7.06 17.53 -3.03
N LYS A 135 -7.08 16.19 -2.96
CA LYS A 135 -7.26 15.43 -1.72
C LYS A 135 -6.07 14.47 -1.48
N PRO A 136 -5.53 14.41 -0.24
CA PRO A 136 -5.82 15.31 0.88
C PRO A 136 -5.43 16.77 0.60
N PRO A 137 -5.95 17.75 1.35
CA PRO A 137 -5.51 19.15 1.22
C PRO A 137 -3.99 19.26 1.43
N TYR A 138 -3.30 19.87 0.45
CA TYR A 138 -1.86 20.15 0.51
C TYR A 138 -1.54 21.55 1.03
N ARG A 139 -2.55 22.26 1.55
CA ARG A 139 -2.44 23.57 2.18
C ARG A 139 -3.49 23.67 3.28
N ASP A 140 -3.25 24.54 4.24
CA ASP A 140 -4.32 24.97 5.14
C ASP A 140 -4.77 26.38 4.77
N THR A 141 -6.00 26.50 4.29
CA THR A 141 -6.59 27.79 3.94
C THR A 141 -7.10 28.57 5.15
N ALA A 142 -7.26 27.92 6.30
CA ALA A 142 -7.63 28.59 7.55
C ALA A 142 -6.43 29.28 8.20
N ASN A 143 -5.22 28.72 8.03
CA ASN A 143 -3.98 29.31 8.54
C ASN A 143 -3.20 30.06 7.44
N ALA A 144 -3.15 31.39 7.53
CA ALA A 144 -2.47 32.24 6.55
C ALA A 144 -0.99 31.86 6.34
N ASN A 145 -0.30 31.36 7.36
CA ASN A 145 1.11 30.94 7.29
C ASN A 145 1.32 29.67 6.44
N PHE A 146 0.25 28.89 6.22
CA PHE A 146 0.26 27.59 5.53
C PHE A 146 -0.68 27.54 4.32
N SER A 147 -1.13 28.72 3.87
CA SER A 147 -2.10 28.88 2.78
C SER A 147 -1.48 28.93 1.37
N SER A 148 -0.15 28.90 1.26
CA SER A 148 0.58 29.12 0.00
C SER A 148 1.29 27.86 -0.52
N TYR A 149 1.39 27.76 -1.86
CA TYR A 149 2.10 26.70 -2.56
C TYR A 149 2.85 27.26 -3.79
N PRO A 150 4.06 26.77 -4.15
CA PRO A 150 4.84 25.67 -3.56
C PRO A 150 5.28 25.91 -2.10
N TYR A 151 5.61 24.83 -1.39
CA TYR A 151 6.14 24.93 -0.02
C TYR A 151 7.46 25.72 0.03
N PRO A 152 7.76 26.39 1.15
CA PRO A 152 9.00 27.14 1.30
C PRO A 152 10.25 26.25 1.38
N ARG A 153 10.09 24.97 1.75
CA ARG A 153 11.14 23.97 1.87
C ARG A 153 10.56 22.56 1.78
N LEU A 154 11.44 21.56 1.69
CA LEU A 154 11.09 20.15 1.83
C LEU A 154 11.69 19.58 3.12
N ASP A 155 10.87 18.96 3.97
CA ASP A 155 11.29 18.31 5.20
C ASP A 155 11.41 16.79 5.03
N PHE A 156 10.52 16.17 4.26
CA PHE A 156 10.57 14.74 3.97
C PHE A 156 9.86 14.44 2.64
N ALA A 157 10.12 13.26 2.07
CA ALA A 157 9.34 12.72 0.98
C ALA A 157 8.77 11.34 1.30
N ALA A 158 7.58 11.04 0.81
CA ALA A 158 6.98 9.72 0.90
C ALA A 158 7.07 8.98 -0.44
N SER A 159 7.34 7.67 -0.41
CA SER A 159 7.50 6.85 -1.62
C SER A 159 7.17 5.39 -1.34
N ASP A 160 6.43 4.71 -2.21
CA ASP A 160 6.16 3.26 -2.06
C ASP A 160 7.13 2.38 -2.85
N MET A 161 8.10 3.02 -3.51
CA MET A 161 9.25 2.39 -4.14
C MET A 161 10.53 2.79 -3.38
N PRO A 162 11.55 1.91 -3.37
CA PRO A 162 12.79 2.21 -2.68
C PRO A 162 13.58 3.29 -3.44
N LEU A 163 14.41 4.03 -2.72
CA LEU A 163 15.47 4.85 -3.29
C LEU A 163 16.45 3.95 -4.06
N ALA A 164 16.92 4.42 -5.21
CA ALA A 164 17.95 3.71 -5.97
C ALA A 164 19.24 3.58 -5.15
N SER A 165 19.99 2.49 -5.36
CA SER A 165 21.27 2.22 -4.70
C SER A 165 22.36 1.94 -5.74
N PRO A 166 23.61 2.42 -5.54
CA PRO A 166 24.16 3.15 -4.37
C PRO A 166 23.74 4.63 -4.31
N VAL A 167 24.20 5.39 -3.28
CA VAL A 167 23.93 6.85 -3.17
C VAL A 167 24.32 7.61 -4.44
N ALA A 168 25.42 7.22 -5.08
CA ALA A 168 25.86 7.79 -6.37
C ALA A 168 24.82 7.58 -7.50
N GLY A 169 23.93 6.60 -7.36
CA GLY A 169 22.80 6.34 -8.26
C GLY A 169 21.54 7.15 -7.94
N LEU A 170 21.54 8.00 -6.91
CA LEU A 170 20.44 8.93 -6.61
C LEU A 170 20.54 10.17 -7.50
N THR A 171 20.25 9.99 -8.78
CA THR A 171 20.20 11.06 -9.77
C THR A 171 18.78 11.23 -10.30
N THR A 172 18.43 12.47 -10.63
CA THR A 172 17.11 12.81 -11.16
C THR A 172 17.21 13.99 -12.13
N ILE A 173 16.07 14.37 -12.70
CA ILE A 173 15.92 15.60 -13.46
C ILE A 173 15.22 16.62 -12.56
N SER A 174 15.82 17.78 -12.37
CA SER A 174 15.22 18.92 -11.67
C SER A 174 14.79 19.97 -12.68
N PHE A 175 13.57 20.49 -12.51
CA PHE A 175 13.06 21.58 -13.33
C PHE A 175 13.39 22.93 -12.69
N GLY A 176 14.12 23.79 -13.40
CA GLY A 176 14.76 24.96 -12.82
C GLY A 176 13.94 26.25 -12.84
N SER A 177 13.00 26.40 -13.78
CA SER A 177 12.17 27.60 -13.90
C SER A 177 10.71 27.25 -14.18
N PHE A 178 9.81 27.92 -13.46
CA PHE A 178 8.37 27.67 -13.51
C PHE A 178 7.58 28.95 -13.77
N LEU A 179 6.46 28.85 -14.49
CA LEU A 179 5.48 29.92 -14.65
C LEU A 179 4.08 29.39 -14.26
N PRO A 180 3.42 29.98 -13.24
CA PRO A 180 3.92 31.05 -12.37
C PRO A 180 5.04 30.58 -11.44
N THR A 181 5.84 31.52 -10.92
CA THR A 181 6.95 31.21 -9.99
C THR A 181 6.46 31.00 -8.55
N THR A 182 5.27 31.51 -8.22
CA THR A 182 4.57 31.36 -6.94
C THR A 182 3.06 31.20 -7.20
N ASN A 183 2.27 31.00 -6.14
CA ASN A 183 0.81 30.97 -6.21
C ASN A 183 0.21 29.84 -7.07
N TRP A 184 0.85 28.68 -7.04
CA TRP A 184 0.39 27.50 -7.79
C TRP A 184 -1.00 27.03 -7.35
N GLN A 185 -1.44 27.41 -6.14
CA GLN A 185 -2.79 27.10 -5.64
C GLN A 185 -3.94 27.55 -6.55
N ASN A 186 -3.73 28.63 -7.31
CA ASN A 186 -4.75 29.26 -8.16
C ASN A 186 -4.53 28.97 -9.66
N THR A 187 -3.59 28.09 -10.00
CA THR A 187 -3.19 27.83 -11.38
C THR A 187 -3.53 26.40 -11.77
N LEU A 188 -4.19 26.22 -12.91
CA LEU A 188 -4.54 24.90 -13.44
C LEU A 188 -3.33 24.15 -14.02
N LEU A 189 -2.48 24.86 -14.75
CA LEU A 189 -1.29 24.32 -15.41
C LEU A 189 -0.07 25.18 -15.10
N ILE A 190 1.03 24.54 -14.73
CA ILE A 190 2.31 25.16 -14.42
C ILE A 190 3.29 24.81 -15.52
N ALA A 191 3.95 25.81 -16.12
CA ALA A 191 4.94 25.57 -17.16
C ALA A 191 6.34 25.38 -16.55
N ALA A 192 6.90 24.17 -16.63
CA ALA A 192 8.28 23.87 -16.30
C ALA A 192 9.16 24.11 -17.53
N LYS A 193 9.99 25.15 -17.52
CA LYS A 193 10.64 25.68 -18.75
C LYS A 193 12.05 25.15 -19.00
N THR A 194 12.78 24.81 -17.96
CA THR A 194 14.16 24.31 -18.04
C THR A 194 14.32 23.08 -17.18
N SER A 195 15.19 22.16 -17.60
CA SER A 195 15.50 20.93 -16.86
C SER A 195 17.00 20.67 -16.84
N THR A 196 17.52 20.18 -15.72
CA THR A 196 18.92 19.77 -15.58
C THR A 196 19.01 18.45 -14.82
N ALA A 197 20.04 17.66 -15.08
CA ALA A 197 20.34 16.50 -14.24
C ALA A 197 20.88 16.97 -12.88
N VAL A 198 20.39 16.37 -11.80
CA VAL A 198 20.79 16.68 -10.41
C VAL A 198 21.01 15.38 -9.65
N SER A 199 22.10 15.34 -8.88
CA SER A 199 22.44 14.22 -7.99
C SER A 199 22.19 14.61 -6.54
N PHE A 200 21.86 13.64 -5.71
CA PHE A 200 21.69 13.83 -4.27
C PHE A 200 22.98 14.38 -3.65
N ASN A 201 22.90 15.56 -3.03
CA ASN A 201 24.07 16.27 -2.50
C ASN A 201 24.31 15.96 -1.02
N THR A 202 25.07 14.89 -0.75
CA THR A 202 25.37 14.48 0.64
C THR A 202 26.15 15.52 1.44
N ALA A 203 26.89 16.42 0.78
CA ALA A 203 27.60 17.48 1.47
C ALA A 203 26.66 18.56 2.01
N ALA A 204 25.50 18.78 1.37
CA ALA A 204 24.52 19.78 1.78
C ALA A 204 23.49 19.26 2.78
N VAL A 205 23.05 18.00 2.63
CA VAL A 205 21.92 17.43 3.38
C VAL A 205 22.27 16.15 4.15
N GLY A 206 23.56 15.79 4.18
CA GLY A 206 24.03 14.59 4.85
C GLY A 206 23.69 13.29 4.10
N THR A 207 23.80 12.14 4.76
CA THR A 207 23.47 10.85 4.14
C THR A 207 21.95 10.70 3.99
N PRO A 208 21.49 10.00 2.93
CA PRO A 208 20.06 9.71 2.81
C PRO A 208 19.61 8.73 3.90
N ILE A 209 18.41 8.94 4.41
CA ILE A 209 17.72 8.01 5.31
C ILE A 209 16.41 7.63 4.64
N GLN A 210 16.14 6.32 4.57
CA GLN A 210 14.88 5.77 4.08
C GLN A 210 14.39 4.74 5.10
N ILE A 211 13.12 4.83 5.47
CA ILE A 211 12.52 3.91 6.45
C ILE A 211 11.10 3.57 6.02
N PRO A 212 10.70 2.28 5.98
CA PRO A 212 9.29 1.91 5.89
C PRO A 212 8.52 2.59 7.04
N ALA A 213 7.37 3.20 6.75
CA ALA A 213 6.50 3.83 7.74
C ALA A 213 5.21 3.05 8.00
N MET A 214 4.69 2.35 6.99
CA MET A 214 3.49 1.53 7.08
C MET A 214 3.52 0.43 6.02
N ALA A 215 2.91 -0.71 6.35
CA ALA A 215 2.63 -1.79 5.43
C ALA A 215 1.35 -1.48 4.66
N VAL A 216 1.38 -1.64 3.34
CA VAL A 216 0.32 -1.17 2.45
C VAL A 216 -0.14 -2.27 1.48
N PRO A 217 -1.45 -2.55 1.37
CA PRO A 217 -2.00 -3.37 0.31
C PRO A 217 -2.25 -2.54 -0.95
N VAL A 218 -1.94 -3.12 -2.11
CA VAL A 218 -2.44 -2.66 -3.41
C VAL A 218 -3.67 -3.48 -3.79
N ALA A 219 -4.82 -2.88 -3.58
CA ALA A 219 -6.11 -3.46 -3.90
C ALA A 219 -6.33 -3.55 -5.42
N ILE A 220 -6.85 -4.68 -5.90
CA ILE A 220 -7.33 -4.80 -7.26
C ILE A 220 -8.77 -4.29 -7.32
N ALA A 221 -8.97 -3.08 -7.81
CA ALA A 221 -10.28 -2.45 -7.87
C ALA A 221 -11.01 -2.81 -9.17
N VAL A 222 -12.29 -3.19 -9.09
CA VAL A 222 -13.08 -3.65 -10.24
C VAL A 222 -14.46 -3.02 -10.23
N ASN A 223 -14.90 -2.51 -11.38
CA ASN A 223 -16.27 -2.06 -11.57
C ASN A 223 -17.15 -3.20 -12.07
N THR A 224 -17.90 -3.77 -11.12
CA THR A 224 -18.80 -4.91 -11.33
C THR A 224 -20.26 -4.50 -11.54
N ALA A 225 -20.52 -3.23 -11.90
CA ALA A 225 -21.86 -2.79 -12.27
C ALA A 225 -22.33 -3.47 -13.56
N ASN A 226 -23.64 -3.74 -13.67
CA ASN A 226 -24.23 -4.19 -14.93
C ASN A 226 -24.06 -3.10 -15.99
N SER A 227 -23.60 -3.49 -17.18
CA SER A 227 -23.33 -2.56 -18.26
C SER A 227 -24.62 -1.97 -18.83
N LEU A 228 -24.57 -0.71 -19.27
CA LEU A 228 -25.66 -0.13 -20.08
C LEU A 228 -25.86 -0.86 -21.42
N THR A 229 -24.81 -1.51 -21.92
CA THR A 229 -24.88 -2.41 -23.07
C THR A 229 -25.46 -3.78 -22.69
N GLY A 230 -26.08 -3.92 -21.51
CA GLY A 230 -26.85 -5.05 -20.96
C GLY A 230 -26.08 -6.35 -20.71
N ALA A 231 -24.75 -6.29 -20.59
CA ALA A 231 -24.00 -7.38 -19.97
C ALA A 231 -24.30 -7.40 -18.46
N THR A 232 -24.68 -8.56 -17.94
CA THR A 232 -24.97 -8.77 -16.52
C THR A 232 -23.80 -9.48 -15.88
N TRP A 233 -23.34 -8.98 -14.74
CA TRP A 233 -22.32 -9.66 -13.95
C TRP A 233 -22.89 -10.85 -13.20
N THR A 234 -22.12 -11.94 -13.22
CA THR A 234 -22.42 -13.20 -12.54
C THR A 234 -21.34 -13.42 -11.48
N ASN A 235 -21.31 -12.53 -10.48
CA ASN A 235 -20.33 -12.56 -9.38
C ASN A 235 -20.71 -13.59 -8.33
N GLN A 236 -20.66 -14.86 -8.69
CA GLN A 236 -21.12 -15.92 -7.80
C GLN A 236 -20.07 -16.33 -6.77
N SER A 237 -18.78 -16.10 -7.07
CA SER A 237 -17.70 -16.25 -6.10
C SER A 237 -17.55 -15.04 -5.19
N ALA A 238 -18.23 -13.92 -5.44
CA ALA A 238 -18.20 -12.81 -4.49
C ALA A 238 -18.88 -13.25 -3.18
N LEU A 239 -18.23 -12.98 -2.05
CA LEU A 239 -18.93 -12.92 -0.76
C LEU A 239 -20.17 -12.05 -0.99
N SER A 240 -21.36 -12.54 -0.63
CA SER A 240 -22.65 -11.84 -0.76
C SER A 240 -22.48 -10.32 -0.70
N PRO A 241 -23.02 -9.54 -1.65
CA PRO A 241 -22.56 -8.19 -1.99
C PRO A 241 -22.52 -7.31 -0.74
N ASN A 242 -21.35 -7.20 -0.14
CA ASN A 242 -21.22 -6.50 1.12
C ASN A 242 -20.12 -5.44 1.00
N THR A 243 -20.24 -4.47 1.86
CA THR A 243 -19.36 -3.32 2.01
C THR A 243 -18.01 -3.72 2.61
N GLN A 244 -17.45 -4.88 2.25
CA GLN A 244 -16.19 -5.40 2.80
C GLN A 244 -15.05 -5.30 1.78
N ALA A 245 -13.82 -5.28 2.30
CA ALA A 245 -12.64 -5.31 1.46
C ALA A 245 -12.59 -6.64 0.69
N GLY A 246 -12.24 -6.60 -0.59
CA GLY A 246 -12.18 -7.80 -1.44
C GLY A 246 -13.54 -8.32 -1.92
N GLY A 247 -14.65 -7.68 -1.56
CA GLY A 247 -16.01 -8.14 -1.86
C GLY A 247 -16.49 -7.93 -3.30
N ALA A 248 -15.68 -7.40 -4.23
CA ALA A 248 -16.10 -7.17 -5.61
C ALA A 248 -16.23 -8.47 -6.41
N ILE A 249 -15.12 -9.22 -6.48
CA ILE A 249 -14.95 -10.53 -7.12
C ILE A 249 -13.77 -11.24 -6.47
N GLN A 250 -13.58 -12.52 -6.75
CA GLN A 250 -12.36 -13.25 -6.39
C GLN A 250 -11.56 -13.55 -7.66
N LEU A 251 -10.25 -13.33 -7.61
CA LEU A 251 -9.32 -13.57 -8.72
C LEU A 251 -8.14 -14.45 -8.30
N SER A 252 -7.80 -15.46 -9.08
CA SER A 252 -6.54 -16.17 -8.91
C SER A 252 -5.35 -15.33 -9.38
N SER A 253 -4.17 -15.72 -8.92
CA SER A 253 -2.91 -15.21 -9.43
C SER A 253 -2.79 -15.34 -10.95
N ALA A 254 -3.26 -16.46 -11.50
CA ALA A 254 -3.22 -16.73 -12.94
C ALA A 254 -4.15 -15.81 -13.72
N GLN A 255 -5.36 -15.54 -13.22
CA GLN A 255 -6.29 -14.58 -13.84
C GLN A 255 -5.70 -13.16 -13.84
N LEU A 256 -5.05 -12.73 -12.75
CA LEU A 256 -4.36 -11.43 -12.73
C LEU A 256 -3.23 -11.38 -13.77
N CYS A 257 -2.38 -12.41 -13.83
CA CYS A 257 -1.35 -12.49 -14.86
C CYS A 257 -1.95 -12.48 -16.27
N ALA A 258 -3.09 -13.14 -16.51
CA ALA A 258 -3.75 -13.15 -17.81
C ALA A 258 -4.33 -11.78 -18.21
N ILE A 259 -4.91 -11.05 -17.27
CA ILE A 259 -5.42 -9.69 -17.47
C ILE A 259 -4.27 -8.72 -17.78
N PHE A 260 -3.25 -8.69 -16.92
CA PHE A 260 -2.14 -7.73 -17.02
C PHE A 260 -1.11 -8.10 -18.10
N SER A 261 -1.09 -9.33 -18.62
CA SER A 261 -0.31 -9.72 -19.81
C SER A 261 -1.06 -9.50 -21.12
N ALA A 262 -2.26 -8.95 -21.02
CA ALA A 262 -3.16 -8.80 -22.12
C ALA A 262 -3.64 -10.11 -22.79
N THR A 263 -3.45 -11.26 -22.14
CA THR A 263 -3.86 -12.59 -22.64
C THR A 263 -5.38 -12.76 -22.65
N VAL A 264 -6.05 -12.32 -21.59
CA VAL A 264 -7.51 -12.24 -21.55
C VAL A 264 -7.94 -10.77 -21.68
N THR A 265 -8.94 -10.54 -22.50
CA THR A 265 -9.43 -9.19 -22.87
C THR A 265 -10.90 -8.98 -22.56
N ASP A 266 -11.62 -10.02 -22.14
CA ASP A 266 -13.08 -9.99 -22.00
C ASP A 266 -13.50 -10.77 -20.75
N TRP A 267 -14.42 -10.19 -19.96
CA TRP A 267 -14.98 -10.85 -18.78
C TRP A 267 -15.88 -12.04 -19.14
N ASN A 268 -16.31 -12.17 -20.39
CA ASN A 268 -17.08 -13.31 -20.89
C ASN A 268 -16.20 -14.35 -21.62
N ASP A 269 -14.88 -14.32 -21.45
CA ASP A 269 -14.01 -15.30 -22.11
C ASP A 269 -14.22 -16.70 -21.55
N THR A 270 -14.77 -17.60 -22.37
CA THR A 270 -15.00 -19.01 -22.05
C THR A 270 -14.07 -19.96 -22.81
N SER A 271 -13.08 -19.43 -23.53
CA SER A 271 -12.28 -20.20 -24.48
C SER A 271 -10.78 -20.16 -24.21
N THR A 272 -10.28 -19.07 -23.64
CA THR A 272 -8.86 -18.91 -23.37
C THR A 272 -8.46 -19.74 -22.16
N LEU A 273 -7.52 -20.67 -22.39
CA LEU A 273 -6.79 -21.33 -21.32
C LEU A 273 -5.70 -20.39 -20.80
N ILE A 274 -5.53 -20.37 -19.49
CA ILE A 274 -4.50 -19.61 -18.79
C ILE A 274 -3.61 -20.58 -18.01
N PRO A 275 -2.29 -20.32 -17.95
CA PRO A 275 -1.38 -21.21 -17.26
C PRO A 275 -1.48 -21.03 -15.74
N THR A 276 -1.49 -22.14 -15.01
CA THR A 276 -1.51 -22.23 -13.55
C THR A 276 -0.43 -23.21 -13.08
N LEU A 277 -0.27 -23.33 -11.76
CA LEU A 277 0.53 -24.37 -11.14
C LEU A 277 -0.37 -25.18 -10.21
N ASP A 278 -0.20 -26.50 -10.19
CA ASP A 278 -0.75 -27.34 -9.11
C ASP A 278 0.09 -27.22 -7.84
N GLU A 279 -0.32 -27.86 -6.75
CA GLU A 279 0.36 -27.89 -5.44
C GLU A 279 1.82 -28.32 -5.53
N ASN A 280 2.18 -29.16 -6.51
CA ASN A 280 3.54 -29.69 -6.73
C ASN A 280 4.37 -28.85 -7.70
N GLY A 281 3.85 -27.70 -8.14
CA GLY A 281 4.57 -26.79 -9.03
C GLY A 281 4.61 -27.25 -10.48
N VAL A 282 3.75 -28.19 -10.89
CA VAL A 282 3.63 -28.60 -12.28
C VAL A 282 2.67 -27.65 -13.00
N GLN A 283 3.04 -27.23 -14.21
CA GLN A 283 2.19 -26.36 -15.02
C GLN A 283 0.90 -27.08 -15.41
N GLN A 284 -0.23 -26.43 -15.10
CA GLN A 284 -1.57 -26.82 -15.52
C GLN A 284 -2.20 -25.72 -16.35
N PHE A 285 -3.40 -25.98 -16.88
CA PHE A 285 -4.19 -25.02 -17.62
C PHE A 285 -5.64 -25.03 -17.12
N GLN A 286 -6.21 -23.86 -16.97
CA GLN A 286 -7.62 -23.68 -16.64
C GLN A 286 -8.25 -22.62 -17.54
N HIS A 287 -9.57 -22.60 -17.65
CA HIS A 287 -10.26 -21.50 -18.33
C HIS A 287 -10.22 -20.25 -17.45
N PHE A 288 -10.28 -19.07 -18.09
CA PHE A 288 -10.31 -17.81 -17.37
C PHE A 288 -11.46 -17.70 -16.36
N TYR A 289 -12.59 -18.37 -16.55
CA TYR A 289 -13.75 -18.27 -15.67
C TYR A 289 -13.80 -19.31 -14.54
N ASP A 290 -12.84 -20.23 -14.46
CA ASP A 290 -12.90 -21.38 -13.54
C ASP A 290 -12.97 -20.97 -12.06
N ASP A 291 -12.39 -19.82 -11.70
CA ASP A 291 -12.40 -19.32 -10.31
C ASP A 291 -13.67 -18.53 -9.95
N ASN A 292 -14.56 -18.27 -10.91
CA ASN A 292 -15.87 -17.69 -10.64
C ASN A 292 -16.90 -18.80 -10.39
N THR A 293 -16.87 -19.36 -9.18
CA THR A 293 -17.71 -20.49 -8.80
C THR A 293 -19.07 -20.06 -8.27
N ASN A 294 -20.10 -20.87 -8.49
CA ASN A 294 -21.45 -20.65 -7.98
C ASN A 294 -21.68 -21.02 -6.49
N GLY A 295 -20.62 -21.07 -5.69
CA GLY A 295 -20.65 -21.57 -4.31
C GLY A 295 -20.73 -23.10 -4.18
N THR A 296 -20.95 -23.84 -5.28
CA THR A 296 -20.84 -25.32 -5.33
C THR A 296 -19.67 -25.77 -6.22
N LEU A 297 -18.61 -24.96 -6.30
CA LEU A 297 -17.43 -25.20 -7.15
C LEU A 297 -17.74 -25.39 -8.64
N THR A 298 -18.91 -24.95 -9.13
CA THR A 298 -19.22 -24.99 -10.56
C THR A 298 -18.82 -23.66 -11.20
N PRO A 299 -17.87 -23.66 -12.16
CA PRO A 299 -17.46 -22.46 -12.88
C PRO A 299 -18.59 -21.79 -13.65
N VAL A 300 -18.60 -20.45 -13.66
CA VAL A 300 -19.51 -19.61 -14.45
C VAL A 300 -18.71 -18.45 -15.05
N SER A 301 -18.97 -18.03 -16.28
CA SER A 301 -18.38 -16.79 -16.83
C SER A 301 -18.62 -15.60 -15.88
N TYR A 302 -17.73 -14.61 -15.85
CA TYR A 302 -17.93 -13.43 -14.99
C TYR A 302 -19.09 -12.55 -15.46
N THR A 303 -19.44 -12.64 -16.74
CA THR A 303 -20.57 -11.91 -17.31
C THR A 303 -21.37 -12.78 -18.26
N SER A 304 -22.61 -12.37 -18.55
CA SER A 304 -23.54 -13.10 -19.42
C SER A 304 -23.27 -12.96 -20.92
N ARG A 305 -22.45 -11.97 -21.31
CA ARG A 305 -22.04 -11.67 -22.68
C ARG A 305 -20.83 -10.77 -22.68
N ARG A 306 -20.23 -10.59 -23.87
CA ARG A 306 -19.08 -9.72 -24.13
C ARG A 306 -19.07 -8.45 -23.26
N LEU A 307 -18.08 -8.34 -22.40
CA LEU A 307 -17.77 -7.15 -21.62
C LEU A 307 -16.24 -6.97 -21.62
N PRO A 308 -15.71 -6.02 -22.41
CA PRO A 308 -14.27 -5.80 -22.49
C PRO A 308 -13.64 -5.47 -21.13
N ILE A 309 -12.48 -6.06 -20.87
CA ILE A 309 -11.63 -5.72 -19.73
C ILE A 309 -10.83 -4.47 -20.08
N LYS A 310 -11.09 -3.38 -19.36
CA LYS A 310 -10.36 -2.12 -19.51
C LYS A 310 -9.52 -1.87 -18.28
N VAL A 311 -8.21 -1.82 -18.44
CA VAL A 311 -7.28 -1.63 -17.32
C VAL A 311 -6.99 -0.14 -17.12
N VAL A 312 -7.35 0.40 -15.97
CA VAL A 312 -7.01 1.75 -15.55
C VAL A 312 -5.67 1.73 -14.81
N TYR A 313 -4.67 2.41 -15.35
CA TYR A 313 -3.29 2.41 -14.86
C TYR A 313 -2.77 3.82 -14.58
N ARG A 314 -1.66 3.91 -13.86
CA ARG A 314 -1.00 5.18 -13.53
C ARG A 314 -0.01 5.60 -14.61
N SER A 315 -0.25 6.74 -15.26
CA SER A 315 0.66 7.32 -16.27
C SER A 315 1.85 8.04 -15.64
N ASP A 316 1.70 8.49 -14.40
CA ASP A 316 2.75 9.09 -13.58
C ASP A 316 3.61 8.05 -12.86
N ASP A 317 4.77 8.48 -12.36
CA ASP A 317 5.70 7.63 -11.62
C ASP A 317 5.12 7.27 -10.23
N ALA A 318 4.35 6.18 -10.18
CA ALA A 318 3.59 5.77 -9.00
C ALA A 318 4.22 4.59 -8.27
N GLY A 319 4.39 4.69 -6.94
CA GLY A 319 4.86 3.58 -6.11
C GLY A 319 3.87 2.40 -6.09
N THR A 320 2.57 2.66 -6.22
CA THR A 320 1.54 1.63 -6.41
C THR A 320 1.84 0.76 -7.65
N SER A 321 2.32 1.35 -8.75
CA SER A 321 2.74 0.60 -9.94
C SER A 321 3.98 -0.25 -9.66
N TYR A 322 4.90 0.23 -8.83
CA TYR A 322 6.08 -0.53 -8.41
C TYR A 322 5.69 -1.77 -7.60
N ILE A 323 4.77 -1.64 -6.64
CA ILE A 323 4.28 -2.79 -5.84
C ILE A 323 3.59 -3.82 -6.74
N LEU A 324 2.65 -3.39 -7.60
CA LEU A 324 1.98 -4.28 -8.55
C LEU A 324 2.99 -5.00 -9.45
N THR A 325 3.89 -4.25 -10.08
CA THR A 325 4.85 -4.85 -11.02
C THR A 325 5.90 -5.70 -10.31
N ASN A 326 6.21 -5.46 -9.04
CA ASN A 326 7.02 -6.36 -8.23
C ASN A 326 6.32 -7.70 -8.04
N TYR A 327 5.03 -7.69 -7.67
CA TYR A 327 4.25 -8.93 -7.60
C TYR A 327 4.22 -9.67 -8.95
N LEU A 328 3.83 -8.99 -10.03
CA LEU A 328 3.71 -9.59 -11.36
C LEU A 328 5.05 -10.13 -11.89
N ALA A 329 6.16 -9.39 -11.69
CA ALA A 329 7.49 -9.78 -12.15
C ALA A 329 8.04 -11.02 -11.43
N ASN A 330 7.66 -11.24 -10.17
CA ASN A 330 8.14 -12.39 -9.40
C ASN A 330 7.21 -13.61 -9.55
N LEU A 331 5.89 -13.41 -9.69
CA LEU A 331 4.93 -14.53 -9.74
C LEU A 331 4.62 -15.01 -11.15
N CYS A 332 4.25 -14.11 -12.07
CA CYS A 332 3.72 -14.52 -13.37
C CYS A 332 4.70 -15.39 -14.19
N PRO A 333 6.02 -15.14 -14.21
CA PRO A 333 6.96 -16.03 -14.88
C PRO A 333 6.99 -17.46 -14.32
N LEU A 334 6.61 -17.68 -13.05
CA LEU A 334 6.53 -19.01 -12.45
C LEU A 334 5.39 -19.85 -13.03
N LEU A 335 4.28 -19.20 -13.42
CA LEU A 335 3.12 -19.87 -13.98
C LEU A 335 3.35 -20.38 -15.41
N ASP A 336 4.27 -19.75 -16.15
CA ASP A 336 4.60 -20.07 -17.55
C ASP A 336 6.05 -20.56 -17.71
N PRO A 337 6.45 -21.67 -17.07
CA PRO A 337 7.83 -22.16 -17.13
C PRO A 337 8.24 -22.60 -18.53
N THR A 338 7.28 -22.99 -19.37
CA THR A 338 7.50 -23.36 -20.78
C THR A 338 7.64 -22.15 -21.71
N GLY A 339 7.24 -20.96 -21.25
CA GLY A 339 7.34 -19.71 -22.01
C GLY A 339 6.29 -19.56 -23.13
N THR A 340 5.24 -20.37 -23.13
CA THR A 340 4.19 -20.38 -24.16
C THR A 340 3.46 -19.04 -24.23
N TYR A 341 3.24 -18.39 -23.08
CA TYR A 341 2.55 -17.10 -22.97
C TYR A 341 3.53 -15.92 -22.90
N ASN A 342 4.84 -16.19 -23.00
CA ASN A 342 5.92 -15.22 -22.89
C ASN A 342 5.86 -14.38 -21.60
N TYR A 343 5.32 -14.92 -20.50
CA TYR A 343 5.15 -14.14 -19.25
C TYR A 343 6.47 -13.61 -18.70
N LYS A 344 7.57 -14.37 -18.85
CA LYS A 344 8.90 -13.86 -18.50
C LYS A 344 9.24 -12.56 -19.24
N LYS A 345 9.09 -12.53 -20.57
CA LYS A 345 9.38 -11.34 -21.38
C LYS A 345 8.45 -10.16 -21.05
N ILE A 346 7.17 -10.43 -20.83
CA ILE A 346 6.17 -9.41 -20.51
C ILE A 346 6.44 -8.78 -19.12
N PHE A 347 6.63 -9.62 -18.11
CA PHE A 347 6.65 -9.18 -16.71
C PHE A 347 8.04 -8.90 -16.15
N THR A 348 9.13 -9.24 -16.86
CA THR A 348 10.48 -8.82 -16.45
C THR A 348 11.13 -7.85 -17.43
N GLY A 349 10.88 -7.98 -18.73
CA GLY A 349 11.42 -7.10 -19.78
C GLY A 349 11.84 -7.83 -21.06
N VAL A 350 12.02 -7.07 -22.14
CA VAL A 350 12.52 -7.55 -23.44
C VAL A 350 13.81 -6.81 -23.77
N GLY A 351 14.91 -7.51 -24.04
CA GLY A 351 16.12 -6.93 -24.61
C GLY A 351 16.31 -7.36 -26.06
N VAL A 352 17.30 -6.74 -26.72
CA VAL A 352 17.70 -7.03 -28.09
C VAL A 352 18.33 -8.45 -28.12
N ASP A 353 18.01 -9.25 -29.14
CA ASP A 353 18.57 -10.59 -29.40
C ASP A 353 18.17 -11.72 -28.42
N GLY A 354 17.03 -11.59 -27.73
CA GLY A 354 16.48 -12.67 -26.90
C GLY A 354 17.01 -12.72 -25.46
N ALA A 355 17.88 -11.79 -25.07
CA ALA A 355 18.17 -11.49 -23.66
C ALA A 355 17.06 -10.59 -23.10
N THR A 356 16.50 -10.88 -21.91
CA THR A 356 15.56 -9.97 -21.23
C THR A 356 16.33 -8.90 -20.47
N THR A 357 16.36 -7.64 -20.93
CA THR A 357 16.83 -6.54 -20.09
C THR A 357 15.73 -6.23 -19.08
N ALA A 358 15.97 -6.56 -17.80
CA ALA A 358 14.96 -6.39 -16.77
C ALA A 358 14.62 -4.90 -16.58
N ASN A 359 13.36 -4.52 -16.79
CA ASN A 359 12.84 -3.16 -16.61
C ASN A 359 11.66 -3.08 -15.63
N LEU A 360 11.32 -4.21 -15.01
CA LEU A 360 10.35 -4.35 -13.91
C LEU A 360 11.02 -5.05 -12.71
N PRO A 361 10.63 -4.73 -11.46
CA PRO A 361 9.58 -3.78 -11.06
C PRO A 361 9.88 -2.33 -11.41
N SER A 362 8.84 -1.54 -11.62
CA SER A 362 8.96 -0.12 -11.96
C SER A 362 7.76 0.69 -11.51
N SER A 363 8.00 1.95 -11.13
CA SER A 363 6.95 2.95 -10.93
C SER A 363 6.33 3.42 -12.25
N LYS A 364 7.03 3.23 -13.37
CA LYS A 364 6.54 3.51 -14.73
C LYS A 364 5.77 2.30 -15.25
N PHE A 365 4.44 2.26 -15.05
CA PHE A 365 3.60 1.17 -15.56
C PHE A 365 3.71 0.99 -17.09
N ARG A 366 4.03 2.09 -17.79
CA ARG A 366 4.34 2.09 -19.23
C ARG A 366 5.46 1.11 -19.62
N ASN A 367 6.38 0.73 -18.71
CA ASN A 367 7.34 -0.34 -18.97
C ASN A 367 6.66 -1.68 -19.23
N LEU A 368 5.64 -2.05 -18.45
CA LEU A 368 4.84 -3.25 -18.68
C LEU A 368 4.12 -3.17 -20.03
N LEU A 369 3.50 -2.02 -20.35
CA LEU A 369 2.85 -1.82 -21.65
C LEU A 369 3.83 -1.99 -22.81
N ASN A 370 5.02 -1.40 -22.71
CA ASN A 370 6.06 -1.54 -23.73
C ASN A 370 6.53 -3.00 -23.88
N ASN A 371 6.61 -3.76 -22.79
CA ASN A 371 6.92 -5.19 -22.87
C ASN A 371 5.81 -5.98 -23.56
N ILE A 372 4.53 -5.67 -23.26
CA ILE A 372 3.37 -6.28 -23.95
C ILE A 372 3.42 -5.96 -25.44
N LYS A 373 3.67 -4.70 -25.82
CA LYS A 373 3.86 -4.27 -27.22
C LYS A 373 4.93 -5.09 -27.92
N ALA A 374 6.09 -5.22 -27.28
CA ALA A 374 7.24 -5.92 -27.84
C ALA A 374 6.97 -7.41 -28.06
N VAL A 375 6.09 -8.03 -27.26
CA VAL A 375 5.76 -9.46 -27.35
C VAL A 375 4.54 -9.73 -28.22
N LYS A 376 3.48 -8.90 -28.13
CA LYS A 376 2.16 -9.15 -28.74
C LYS A 376 1.84 -8.23 -29.91
N GLY A 377 2.65 -7.19 -30.16
CA GLY A 377 2.44 -6.21 -31.21
C GLY A 377 1.51 -5.05 -30.84
N GLU A 378 1.40 -4.09 -31.75
CA GLU A 378 0.71 -2.80 -31.55
C GLU A 378 -0.77 -2.95 -31.18
N ALA A 379 -1.50 -3.91 -31.78
CA ALA A 379 -2.92 -4.12 -31.50
C ALA A 379 -3.24 -4.47 -30.02
N TYR A 380 -2.21 -4.86 -29.25
CA TYR A 380 -2.31 -5.17 -27.81
C TYR A 380 -1.71 -4.07 -26.92
N HIS A 381 -0.99 -3.10 -27.51
CA HIS A 381 -0.38 -1.94 -26.86
C HIS A 381 -1.22 -0.67 -26.99
N ASP A 382 -1.85 -0.48 -28.14
CA ASP A 382 -2.23 0.84 -28.63
C ASP A 382 -3.71 1.12 -28.39
N HIS A 383 -3.97 2.04 -27.46
CA HIS A 383 -4.64 3.29 -27.80
C HIS A 383 -3.85 4.40 -27.10
N ASN A 384 -2.58 4.57 -27.49
CA ASN A 384 -1.66 5.56 -26.98
C ASN A 384 -2.26 6.96 -27.23
N ASP A 385 -2.55 7.66 -26.13
CA ASP A 385 -2.93 9.04 -26.20
C ASP A 385 -1.68 9.89 -26.43
N THR A 386 -1.54 10.49 -27.60
CA THR A 386 -0.45 11.45 -27.82
C THR A 386 -0.73 12.79 -27.14
N TYR A 387 -1.96 13.03 -26.70
CA TYR A 387 -2.38 14.20 -25.96
C TYR A 387 -3.02 13.72 -24.68
N ASP A 388 -2.39 13.83 -23.53
CA ASP A 388 -2.94 13.46 -22.22
C ASP A 388 -4.27 14.20 -21.89
N VAL A 389 -5.34 13.95 -22.65
CA VAL A 389 -6.62 14.65 -22.57
C VAL A 389 -7.48 13.86 -21.62
N ASP A 390 -7.98 14.57 -20.61
CA ASP A 390 -8.93 14.08 -19.62
C ASP A 390 -10.30 13.66 -20.23
N ASP A 391 -10.40 13.58 -21.57
CA ASP A 391 -11.62 13.28 -22.32
C ASP A 391 -11.48 11.97 -23.12
N ASP A 392 -12.03 10.90 -22.56
CA ASP A 392 -12.13 9.57 -23.20
C ASP A 392 -13.21 9.54 -24.31
N SER A 393 -13.95 10.64 -24.58
CA SER A 393 -15.13 10.63 -25.47
C SER A 393 -14.82 10.47 -26.96
N GLU A 394 -13.58 10.72 -27.40
CA GLU A 394 -13.18 10.61 -28.82
C GLU A 394 -12.70 9.19 -29.23
N ARG A 395 -12.64 8.22 -28.32
CA ARG A 395 -12.11 6.86 -28.60
C ARG A 395 -13.16 5.76 -28.37
N PRO A 396 -13.51 4.95 -29.39
CA PRO A 396 -14.58 3.97 -29.25
C PRO A 396 -14.35 2.87 -28.19
N ASP A 397 -13.11 2.47 -27.84
CA ASP A 397 -12.90 1.41 -26.83
C ASP A 397 -11.43 1.22 -26.34
N PRO A 398 -10.79 2.17 -25.61
CA PRO A 398 -9.41 1.97 -25.17
C PRO A 398 -9.29 0.85 -24.12
N ARG A 399 -8.38 -0.10 -24.37
CA ARG A 399 -8.07 -1.20 -23.42
C ARG A 399 -7.31 -0.70 -22.19
N TRP A 400 -6.38 0.23 -22.40
CA TRP A 400 -5.53 0.81 -21.37
C TRP A 400 -5.96 2.25 -21.16
N ILE A 401 -6.38 2.58 -19.95
CA ILE A 401 -6.89 3.90 -19.58
C ILE A 401 -5.90 4.51 -18.60
N ASN A 402 -5.28 5.63 -18.95
CA ASN A 402 -4.35 6.32 -18.07
C ASN A 402 -5.09 7.13 -17.00
N ALA A 403 -4.44 7.32 -15.86
CA ALA A 403 -4.82 8.28 -14.84
C ALA A 403 -3.57 8.81 -14.14
N GLU A 404 -3.63 10.06 -13.70
CA GLU A 404 -2.59 10.68 -12.89
C GLU A 404 -3.08 10.83 -11.45
N GLY A 405 -2.38 10.21 -10.50
CA GLY A 405 -2.81 10.19 -9.10
C GLY A 405 -3.87 9.13 -8.77
N ALA A 406 -3.97 8.79 -7.49
CA ALA A 406 -4.84 7.70 -7.03
C ALA A 406 -6.33 8.05 -7.10
N ASN A 407 -6.73 9.29 -6.79
CA ASN A 407 -8.14 9.71 -6.88
C ASN A 407 -8.65 9.65 -8.33
N GLN A 408 -7.88 10.18 -9.30
CA GLN A 408 -8.27 10.13 -10.70
C GLN A 408 -8.39 8.69 -11.20
N GLN A 409 -7.46 7.81 -10.81
CA GLN A 409 -7.53 6.39 -11.15
C GLN A 409 -8.79 5.74 -10.58
N ALA A 410 -9.13 6.02 -9.33
CA ALA A 410 -10.34 5.51 -8.70
C ALA A 410 -11.62 6.02 -9.38
N LEU A 411 -11.70 7.30 -9.74
CA LEU A 411 -12.80 7.88 -10.50
C LEU A 411 -12.94 7.27 -11.90
N LYS A 412 -11.82 7.00 -12.58
CA LYS A 412 -11.83 6.37 -13.91
C LYS A 412 -12.20 4.88 -13.85
N ILE A 413 -11.93 4.15 -12.78
CA ILE A 413 -12.50 2.80 -12.58
C ILE A 413 -14.00 2.92 -12.32
N GLY A 414 -14.36 3.77 -11.35
CA GLY A 414 -15.73 4.12 -11.01
C GLY A 414 -16.60 2.94 -10.55
N THR A 415 -17.89 3.22 -10.39
CA THR A 415 -18.91 2.25 -9.95
C THR A 415 -20.16 2.28 -10.82
N GLY A 416 -20.20 3.16 -11.83
CA GLY A 416 -21.35 3.34 -12.72
C GLY A 416 -21.36 2.35 -13.88
N SER A 417 -22.55 2.10 -14.42
CA SER A 417 -22.81 1.18 -15.54
C SER A 417 -22.12 1.55 -16.85
N LEU A 418 -21.79 2.83 -17.06
CA LEU A 418 -20.98 3.33 -18.20
C LEU A 418 -19.52 2.89 -18.13
N LEU A 419 -19.04 2.59 -16.93
CA LEU A 419 -17.66 2.25 -16.64
C LEU A 419 -17.51 0.75 -16.30
N ALA A 420 -18.56 -0.03 -16.49
CA ALA A 420 -18.59 -1.47 -16.22
C ALA A 420 -17.46 -2.21 -16.94
N GLY A 421 -16.83 -3.17 -16.27
CA GLY A 421 -15.72 -3.96 -16.83
C GLY A 421 -14.34 -3.31 -16.67
N ARG A 422 -14.25 -2.10 -16.11
CA ARG A 422 -12.98 -1.48 -15.76
C ARG A 422 -12.36 -2.15 -14.52
N ILE A 423 -11.05 -2.37 -14.56
CA ILE A 423 -10.23 -2.92 -13.49
C ILE A 423 -8.97 -2.06 -13.31
N GLY A 424 -8.43 -1.97 -12.12
CA GLY A 424 -7.14 -1.31 -11.89
C GLY A 424 -6.52 -1.72 -10.56
N TYR A 425 -5.39 -1.12 -10.24
CA TYR A 425 -4.65 -1.35 -9.01
C TYR A 425 -4.61 -0.03 -8.23
N LEU A 426 -5.15 -0.03 -7.03
CA LEU A 426 -5.29 1.15 -6.19
C LEU A 426 -4.69 0.90 -4.81
N SER A 427 -4.31 1.99 -4.15
CA SER A 427 -4.15 1.93 -2.70
C SER A 427 -5.48 1.62 -2.04
N ALA A 428 -5.46 0.81 -0.97
CA ALA A 428 -6.68 0.36 -0.32
C ALA A 428 -7.53 1.51 0.23
N ASP A 429 -6.92 2.63 0.65
CA ASP A 429 -7.59 3.86 1.10
C ASP A 429 -8.41 4.58 0.01
N PHE A 430 -8.31 4.20 -1.27
CA PHE A 430 -9.19 4.69 -2.35
C PHE A 430 -10.20 3.63 -2.81
N THR A 431 -10.35 2.54 -2.05
CA THR A 431 -11.34 1.49 -2.32
C THR A 431 -12.26 1.29 -1.15
N GLN A 432 -13.46 0.77 -1.41
CA GLN A 432 -14.36 0.36 -0.34
C GLN A 432 -13.74 -0.81 0.45
N PRO A 433 -13.88 -0.82 1.79
CA PRO A 433 -14.67 0.13 2.61
C PRO A 433 -13.90 1.31 3.17
N TYR A 434 -12.58 1.37 2.97
CA TYR A 434 -11.72 2.40 3.53
C TYR A 434 -12.02 3.79 2.96
N ALA A 435 -12.55 3.85 1.74
CA ALA A 435 -13.17 5.03 1.16
C ALA A 435 -14.61 4.72 0.72
N THR A 436 -15.53 5.67 0.87
CA THR A 436 -16.82 5.62 0.16
C THR A 436 -16.90 6.61 -1.00
N THR A 437 -16.10 7.68 -0.99
CA THR A 437 -16.18 8.77 -1.98
C THR A 437 -14.80 9.26 -2.35
N VAL A 438 -14.40 9.14 -3.60
CA VAL A 438 -13.15 9.69 -4.11
C VAL A 438 -13.41 11.03 -4.80
N THR A 439 -12.47 11.97 -4.64
CA THR A 439 -12.62 13.33 -5.16
C THR A 439 -11.30 13.82 -5.74
N GLU A 440 -11.33 14.41 -6.93
CA GLU A 440 -10.16 14.95 -7.62
C GLU A 440 -10.52 16.23 -8.38
N GLU A 441 -9.54 17.12 -8.56
CA GLU A 441 -9.67 18.24 -9.49
C GLU A 441 -9.13 17.84 -10.86
N VAL A 442 -9.99 17.87 -11.87
CA VAL A 442 -9.64 17.56 -13.27
C VAL A 442 -9.96 18.78 -14.11
N ALA A 443 -8.95 19.36 -14.75
CA ALA A 443 -9.08 20.58 -15.56
C ALA A 443 -9.82 21.75 -14.86
N GLY A 444 -9.64 21.90 -13.55
CA GLY A 444 -10.28 22.96 -12.74
C GLY A 444 -11.68 22.64 -12.25
N VAL A 445 -12.20 21.45 -12.56
CA VAL A 445 -13.50 20.97 -12.09
C VAL A 445 -13.28 19.91 -11.01
N MET A 446 -13.91 20.09 -9.85
CA MET A 446 -13.95 19.07 -8.82
C MET A 446 -14.91 17.96 -9.24
N LEU A 447 -14.37 16.77 -9.49
CA LEU A 447 -15.13 15.55 -9.75
C LEU A 447 -15.17 14.72 -8.48
N SER A 448 -16.34 14.20 -8.15
CA SER A 448 -16.56 13.34 -6.98
C SER A 448 -17.45 12.17 -7.35
N GLY A 449 -17.15 10.99 -6.82
CA GLY A 449 -17.91 9.78 -7.09
C GLY A 449 -17.62 8.67 -6.08
N PRO A 450 -18.45 7.62 -6.04
CA PRO A 450 -18.25 6.52 -5.11
C PRO A 450 -16.91 5.82 -5.36
N ALA A 451 -16.19 5.49 -4.29
CA ALA A 451 -14.97 4.69 -4.38
C ALA A 451 -15.28 3.30 -4.97
N PRO A 452 -14.43 2.74 -5.85
CA PRO A 452 -14.62 1.41 -6.38
C PRO A 452 -14.43 0.33 -5.31
N ARG A 453 -14.97 -0.87 -5.57
CA ARG A 453 -14.76 -2.04 -4.71
C ARG A 453 -13.51 -2.79 -5.13
N SER A 454 -12.89 -3.49 -4.18
CA SER A 454 -11.71 -4.32 -4.41
C SER A 454 -12.04 -5.81 -4.51
N ALA A 455 -11.22 -6.55 -5.23
CA ALA A 455 -11.26 -8.01 -5.35
C ALA A 455 -10.40 -8.68 -4.28
N SER A 456 -10.77 -9.90 -3.90
CA SER A 456 -9.89 -10.80 -3.17
C SER A 456 -8.97 -11.55 -4.15
N VAL A 457 -7.74 -11.83 -3.72
CA VAL A 457 -6.71 -12.43 -4.58
C VAL A 457 -6.13 -13.68 -3.92
N GLN A 458 -6.03 -14.76 -4.71
CA GLN A 458 -5.38 -16.00 -4.28
C GLN A 458 -3.91 -15.74 -3.98
N ASN A 459 -3.38 -16.26 -2.88
CA ASN A 459 -1.93 -16.25 -2.63
C ASN A 459 -1.28 -17.61 -2.95
N GLU A 460 0.05 -17.61 -2.97
CA GLU A 460 0.82 -18.79 -3.33
C GLU A 460 0.76 -19.90 -2.26
N VAL A 461 0.52 -19.56 -1.00
CA VAL A 461 0.31 -20.54 0.08
C VAL A 461 -1.02 -21.28 -0.08
N GLN A 462 -2.08 -20.60 -0.54
CA GLN A 462 -3.35 -21.23 -0.88
C GLN A 462 -3.18 -22.26 -1.99
N ARG A 463 -2.39 -21.96 -3.04
CA ARG A 463 -2.02 -22.95 -4.06
C ARG A 463 -1.31 -24.15 -3.44
N LEU A 464 -0.31 -23.93 -2.58
CA LEU A 464 0.44 -25.00 -1.91
C LEU A 464 -0.44 -25.91 -1.04
N LEU A 465 -1.57 -25.40 -0.56
CA LEU A 465 -2.57 -26.15 0.21
C LEU A 465 -3.68 -26.76 -0.67
N GLY A 466 -3.54 -26.64 -2.00
CA GLY A 466 -4.52 -27.17 -2.96
C GLY A 466 -5.80 -26.34 -3.06
N VAL A 467 -5.81 -25.08 -2.62
CA VAL A 467 -6.95 -24.16 -2.75
C VAL A 467 -6.80 -23.39 -4.06
N TYR A 468 -7.43 -23.89 -5.12
CA TYR A 468 -7.37 -23.34 -6.48
C TYR A 468 -8.56 -22.45 -6.81
N HIS A 469 -9.71 -22.72 -6.19
CA HIS A 469 -10.94 -22.00 -6.43
C HIS A 469 -11.56 -21.48 -5.12
N PRO A 470 -12.29 -20.35 -5.18
CA PRO A 470 -13.09 -19.87 -4.05
C PRO A 470 -14.09 -20.91 -3.55
N GLY A 471 -14.18 -21.04 -2.23
CA GLY A 471 -15.03 -21.99 -1.52
C GLY A 471 -14.41 -23.40 -1.39
N GLN A 472 -13.28 -23.67 -2.04
CA GLN A 472 -12.61 -24.96 -1.95
C GLN A 472 -12.06 -25.15 -0.53
N SER A 473 -12.35 -26.30 0.07
CA SER A 473 -12.00 -26.59 1.47
C SER A 473 -12.52 -25.54 2.48
N GLY A 474 -13.61 -24.85 2.13
CA GLY A 474 -14.19 -23.78 2.97
C GLY A 474 -13.40 -22.47 2.96
N GLN A 475 -12.40 -22.33 2.07
CA GLN A 475 -11.55 -21.15 1.99
C GLN A 475 -11.91 -20.27 0.79
N ASN A 476 -11.91 -18.96 1.01
CA ASN A 476 -11.97 -17.95 -0.06
C ASN A 476 -10.59 -17.33 -0.25
N PHE A 477 -10.40 -16.66 -1.37
CA PHE A 477 -9.20 -15.86 -1.63
C PHE A 477 -9.11 -14.65 -0.68
N VAL A 478 -7.90 -14.12 -0.57
CA VAL A 478 -7.54 -13.21 0.50
C VAL A 478 -7.94 -11.76 0.15
N PRO A 479 -8.67 -11.05 1.03
CA PRO A 479 -8.99 -9.63 0.82
C PRO A 479 -7.82 -8.70 1.20
N PRO A 480 -7.73 -7.48 0.60
CA PRO A 480 -6.70 -6.48 0.89
C PRO A 480 -6.95 -5.73 2.21
N THR A 481 -6.85 -6.44 3.34
CA THR A 481 -7.01 -5.84 4.68
C THR A 481 -5.66 -5.52 5.33
N PRO A 482 -5.62 -4.58 6.30
CA PRO A 482 -4.45 -4.33 7.15
C PRO A 482 -3.78 -5.60 7.68
N ASP A 483 -4.55 -6.50 8.28
CA ASP A 483 -4.00 -7.68 8.95
C ASP A 483 -3.42 -8.68 7.96
N ASN A 484 -4.13 -8.94 6.86
CA ASN A 484 -3.65 -9.82 5.79
C ASN A 484 -2.37 -9.28 5.15
N THR A 485 -2.21 -7.95 5.10
CA THR A 485 -1.02 -7.26 4.61
C THR A 485 0.14 -7.39 5.59
N ALA A 486 -0.10 -7.20 6.89
CA ALA A 486 0.93 -7.30 7.92
C ALA A 486 1.61 -8.67 7.94
N GLN A 487 0.86 -9.75 7.67
CA GLN A 487 1.42 -11.11 7.63
C GLN A 487 2.53 -11.25 6.57
N ALA A 488 2.50 -10.53 5.46
CA ALA A 488 3.53 -10.61 4.40
C ALA A 488 4.92 -10.21 4.92
N PHE A 489 4.99 -9.34 5.93
CA PHE A 489 6.24 -8.87 6.53
C PHE A 489 6.88 -9.91 7.45
N SER A 490 6.18 -10.99 7.79
CA SER A 490 6.72 -12.08 8.61
C SER A 490 7.81 -12.91 7.92
N GLY A 491 7.98 -12.78 6.60
CA GLY A 491 9.05 -13.43 5.85
C GLY A 491 10.34 -12.59 5.74
N LEU A 492 10.30 -11.32 6.14
CA LEU A 492 11.37 -10.35 5.90
C LEU A 492 12.34 -10.25 7.08
N THR A 493 13.64 -10.21 6.78
CA THR A 493 14.70 -10.06 7.77
C THR A 493 14.85 -8.61 8.25
N PRO A 494 14.90 -8.36 9.56
CA PRO A 494 15.25 -7.06 10.11
C PRO A 494 16.57 -6.53 9.56
N PRO A 495 16.62 -5.27 9.08
CA PRO A 495 17.90 -4.64 8.73
C PRO A 495 18.76 -4.44 9.99
N ALA A 496 20.07 -4.42 9.79
CA ALA A 496 21.02 -4.11 10.86
C ALA A 496 20.87 -2.64 11.33
N LEU A 497 21.11 -2.40 12.62
CA LEU A 497 20.97 -1.07 13.24
C LEU A 497 21.90 -0.01 12.63
N ASP A 498 23.06 -0.44 12.13
CA ASP A 498 24.10 0.36 11.48
C ASP A 498 24.04 0.33 9.94
N GLY A 499 23.01 -0.31 9.38
CA GLY A 499 22.80 -0.39 7.95
C GLY A 499 22.43 0.98 7.36
N GLY A 500 23.08 1.35 6.25
CA GLY A 500 22.68 2.52 5.46
C GLY A 500 21.28 2.36 4.87
N TYR A 501 20.73 3.42 4.27
CA TYR A 501 19.34 3.45 3.77
C TYR A 501 18.93 2.25 2.89
N ASN A 502 19.84 1.69 2.08
CA ASN A 502 19.52 0.55 1.22
C ASN A 502 19.26 -0.76 2.00
N ALA A 503 19.75 -0.89 3.25
CA ALA A 503 19.40 -2.03 4.10
C ALA A 503 17.89 -2.09 4.38
N TRP A 504 17.22 -0.94 4.34
CA TRP A 504 15.78 -0.78 4.55
C TRP A 504 14.93 -1.07 3.30
N ASN A 505 15.56 -1.42 2.18
CA ASN A 505 14.86 -1.81 0.97
C ASN A 505 14.27 -3.23 1.10
N ILE A 506 13.00 -3.33 1.47
CA ILE A 506 12.31 -4.61 1.67
C ILE A 506 12.17 -5.38 0.36
N TYR A 507 12.07 -4.69 -0.77
CA TYR A 507 12.00 -5.31 -2.09
C TYR A 507 13.33 -5.91 -2.54
N GLY A 508 14.44 -5.45 -1.94
CA GLY A 508 15.78 -5.99 -2.12
C GLY A 508 16.03 -7.30 -1.38
N GLN A 509 15.17 -7.68 -0.43
CA GLN A 509 15.27 -8.96 0.25
C GLN A 509 14.76 -10.10 -0.66
N ARG A 510 15.64 -11.06 -0.95
CA ARG A 510 15.40 -12.15 -1.89
C ARG A 510 15.46 -13.50 -1.20
N TYR A 511 14.73 -14.47 -1.73
CA TYR A 511 14.92 -15.88 -1.36
C TYR A 511 16.33 -16.34 -1.71
N ALA A 512 16.93 -17.13 -0.82
CA ALA A 512 18.29 -17.64 -0.98
C ALA A 512 18.42 -18.52 -2.23
N ALA A 513 19.64 -18.60 -2.78
CA ALA A 513 19.94 -19.50 -3.89
C ALA A 513 19.62 -20.96 -3.52
N GLY A 514 18.93 -21.67 -4.41
CA GLY A 514 18.49 -23.04 -4.21
C GLY A 514 17.15 -23.18 -3.47
N THR A 515 16.45 -22.09 -3.18
CA THR A 515 15.12 -22.16 -2.55
C THR A 515 14.11 -22.76 -3.52
N VAL A 516 13.70 -24.01 -3.27
CA VAL A 516 12.67 -24.73 -4.01
C VAL A 516 11.57 -25.15 -3.05
N ILE A 517 10.33 -24.73 -3.33
CA ILE A 517 9.15 -25.05 -2.51
C ILE A 517 8.12 -25.69 -3.42
N ALA A 518 7.76 -26.93 -3.10
CA ALA A 518 6.85 -27.77 -3.88
C ALA A 518 7.10 -27.69 -5.39
N GLY A 519 8.31 -28.08 -5.81
CA GLY A 519 8.72 -28.13 -7.23
C GLY A 519 9.03 -26.78 -7.89
N VAL A 520 8.64 -25.64 -7.29
CA VAL A 520 8.86 -24.30 -7.85
C VAL A 520 10.15 -23.67 -7.30
N ASN A 521 10.97 -23.09 -8.18
CA ASN A 521 12.20 -22.41 -7.80
C ASN A 521 11.96 -20.91 -7.52
N TYR A 522 12.17 -20.49 -6.27
CA TYR A 522 12.00 -19.10 -5.83
C TYR A 522 13.32 -18.33 -5.71
N SER A 523 14.46 -18.95 -6.05
CA SER A 523 15.78 -18.35 -5.88
C SER A 523 15.88 -16.96 -6.50
N GLY A 524 16.29 -15.95 -5.73
CA GLY A 524 16.47 -14.58 -6.21
C GLY A 524 15.16 -13.79 -6.40
N LEU A 525 13.99 -14.40 -6.17
CA LEU A 525 12.72 -13.67 -6.17
C LEU A 525 12.56 -12.86 -4.89
N SER A 526 11.85 -11.73 -5.01
CA SER A 526 11.55 -10.83 -3.89
C SER A 526 10.65 -11.53 -2.88
N VAL A 527 11.05 -11.54 -1.61
CA VAL A 527 10.26 -12.16 -0.52
C VAL A 527 8.91 -11.47 -0.37
N ILE A 528 8.88 -10.14 -0.41
CA ILE A 528 7.62 -9.38 -0.35
C ILE A 528 6.85 -9.43 -1.68
N GLY A 529 7.52 -9.76 -2.79
CA GLY A 529 6.90 -9.90 -4.11
C GLY A 529 6.10 -11.19 -4.26
N VAL A 530 6.48 -12.26 -3.56
CA VAL A 530 5.70 -13.50 -3.46
C VAL A 530 5.80 -14.03 -2.04
N PRO A 531 4.99 -13.50 -1.09
CA PRO A 531 5.07 -13.92 0.31
C PRO A 531 4.65 -15.39 0.50
N LEU A 532 5.54 -16.21 1.06
CA LEU A 532 5.31 -17.64 1.34
C LEU A 532 5.25 -17.94 2.84
N VAL A 533 4.32 -17.31 3.55
CA VAL A 533 4.30 -17.34 5.03
C VAL A 533 3.01 -17.90 5.64
N ALA A 534 1.83 -17.54 5.11
CA ALA A 534 0.55 -18.05 5.58
C ALA A 534 -0.55 -17.94 4.50
N GLU A 535 -1.61 -18.75 4.64
CA GLU A 535 -2.73 -18.81 3.70
C GLU A 535 -3.61 -17.55 3.67
N ASN A 536 -3.54 -16.70 4.70
CA ASN A 536 -4.31 -15.46 4.81
C ASN A 536 -3.51 -14.20 4.40
N VAL A 537 -2.35 -14.35 3.76
CA VAL A 537 -1.53 -13.21 3.34
C VAL A 537 -2.10 -12.60 2.07
N TYR A 538 -2.32 -11.28 2.06
CA TYR A 538 -2.70 -10.61 0.82
C TYR A 538 -1.46 -10.45 -0.08
N PRO A 539 -1.48 -10.96 -1.32
CA PRO A 539 -0.25 -11.14 -2.10
C PRO A 539 0.31 -9.84 -2.72
N LEU A 540 -0.53 -8.83 -2.95
CA LEU A 540 -0.10 -7.53 -3.47
C LEU A 540 0.19 -6.56 -2.32
N THR A 541 1.27 -6.81 -1.61
CA THR A 541 1.68 -6.05 -0.42
C THR A 541 3.02 -5.35 -0.64
N GLY A 542 3.18 -4.16 -0.06
CA GLY A 542 4.43 -3.41 -0.03
C GLY A 542 4.55 -2.51 1.21
N ALA A 543 5.45 -1.53 1.15
CA ALA A 543 5.57 -0.49 2.17
C ALA A 543 5.53 0.90 1.55
N SER A 544 4.96 1.85 2.30
CA SER A 544 5.22 3.28 2.10
C SER A 544 6.45 3.67 2.93
N TYR A 545 7.43 4.28 2.30
CA TYR A 545 8.64 4.80 2.90
C TYR A 545 8.53 6.28 3.23
N ILE A 546 9.19 6.68 4.31
CA ILE A 546 9.55 8.07 4.59
C ILE A 546 11.05 8.23 4.33
N ASN A 547 11.37 9.20 3.47
CA ASN A 547 12.71 9.63 3.14
C ASN A 547 13.01 10.96 3.82
N VAL A 548 14.07 10.99 4.62
CA VAL A 548 14.53 12.18 5.36
C VAL A 548 16.02 12.39 5.17
N TYR A 549 16.44 13.63 5.30
CA TYR A 549 17.85 14.00 5.28
C TYR A 549 18.49 13.74 6.64
N SER A 550 19.77 13.37 6.69
CA SER A 550 20.46 13.28 7.98
C SER A 550 20.88 14.66 8.53
N CYS A 551 20.89 15.70 7.70
CA CYS A 551 21.24 17.06 8.11
C CYS A 551 20.25 18.07 7.52
N TYR A 552 19.84 19.04 8.33
CA TYR A 552 18.96 20.13 7.89
C TYR A 552 19.57 21.49 8.21
N SER A 553 19.39 22.43 7.28
CA SER A 553 19.50 23.86 7.61
C SER A 553 18.34 24.22 8.55
N ASP A 554 18.68 24.62 9.77
CA ASP A 554 17.74 24.93 10.86
C ASP A 554 18.18 26.20 11.59
N ALA A 555 18.19 27.32 10.87
CA ALA A 555 18.59 28.62 11.40
C ALA A 555 17.74 29.09 12.57
N THR A 556 16.54 28.54 12.78
CA THR A 556 15.67 28.87 13.92
C THR A 556 15.82 27.89 15.09
N GLY A 557 16.56 26.79 14.91
CA GLY A 557 16.73 25.74 15.91
C GLY A 557 15.44 24.97 16.27
N THR A 558 14.39 25.09 15.44
CA THR A 558 13.08 24.45 15.71
C THR A 558 12.72 23.35 14.74
N ARG A 559 13.23 23.43 13.50
CA ARG A 559 12.86 22.51 12.44
C ARG A 559 13.24 21.08 12.78
N VAL A 560 14.49 20.88 13.22
CA VAL A 560 15.01 19.53 13.52
C VAL A 560 14.32 18.93 14.75
N PRO A 561 14.20 19.61 15.91
CA PRO A 561 13.44 19.08 17.03
C PRO A 561 12.00 18.70 16.70
N VAL A 562 11.29 19.54 15.93
CA VAL A 562 9.92 19.27 15.51
C VAL A 562 9.84 18.02 14.62
N LEU A 563 10.71 17.92 13.60
CA LEU A 563 10.76 16.75 12.74
C LEU A 563 11.09 15.47 13.53
N LYS A 564 12.10 15.53 14.43
CA LYS A 564 12.47 14.39 15.28
C LYS A 564 11.32 13.93 16.18
N ASN A 565 10.62 14.88 16.81
CA ASN A 565 9.49 14.57 17.69
C ASN A 565 8.31 14.00 16.92
N TRP A 566 8.00 14.52 15.73
CA TRP A 566 6.97 13.96 14.87
C TRP A 566 7.32 12.54 14.42
N LEU A 567 8.54 12.29 13.97
CA LEU A 567 8.99 10.93 13.61
C LEU A 567 8.93 9.99 14.83
N ALA A 568 9.44 10.42 15.98
CA ALA A 568 9.39 9.60 17.18
C ALA A 568 7.95 9.29 17.63
N TRP A 569 7.00 10.21 17.41
CA TRP A 569 5.59 9.97 17.66
C TRP A 569 4.96 9.06 16.59
N LEU A 570 5.22 9.26 15.29
CA LEU A 570 4.73 8.39 14.21
C LEU A 570 5.17 6.93 14.41
N PHE A 571 6.42 6.72 14.79
CA PHE A 571 6.99 5.38 14.92
C PHE A 571 6.85 4.80 16.33
N GLY A 572 6.95 5.63 17.37
CA GLY A 572 6.73 5.21 18.76
C GLY A 572 5.25 5.04 19.12
N GLY A 573 4.38 5.81 18.48
CA GLY A 573 2.95 5.85 18.78
C GLY A 573 2.25 4.51 18.58
N SER A 574 2.76 3.65 17.70
CA SER A 574 2.24 2.30 17.45
C SER A 574 2.79 1.22 18.39
N ILE A 575 3.74 1.54 19.28
CA ILE A 575 4.42 0.56 20.15
C ILE A 575 3.75 0.51 21.52
N ASP A 576 2.86 -0.46 21.74
CA ASP A 576 2.09 -0.61 22.98
C ASP A 576 2.94 -0.84 24.25
N ALA A 577 4.21 -1.19 24.09
CA ALA A 577 5.17 -1.42 25.16
C ALA A 577 5.82 -0.14 25.68
N LEU A 578 5.68 0.98 24.97
CA LEU A 578 6.16 2.27 25.43
C LEU A 578 5.20 2.87 26.48
N PRO A 579 5.71 3.75 27.36
CA PRO A 579 4.84 4.55 28.24
C PRO A 579 3.81 5.32 27.41
N ALA A 580 2.62 5.55 27.95
CA ALA A 580 1.63 6.41 27.29
C ALA A 580 2.25 7.76 26.94
N TYR A 581 1.97 8.24 25.72
CA TYR A 581 2.51 9.50 25.24
C TYR A 581 2.03 10.67 26.12
N ASN A 582 2.97 11.53 26.50
CA ASN A 582 2.71 12.75 27.24
C ASN A 582 3.45 13.91 26.56
N PRO A 583 2.77 14.93 26.02
CA PRO A 583 3.40 16.06 25.34
C PRO A 583 4.48 16.81 26.15
N ALA A 584 4.42 16.75 27.49
CA ALA A 584 5.39 17.40 28.35
C ALA A 584 6.70 16.60 28.54
N THR A 585 6.67 15.28 28.35
CA THR A 585 7.80 14.39 28.68
C THR A 585 8.23 13.50 27.53
N SER A 586 7.33 13.19 26.60
CA SER A 586 7.60 12.39 25.42
C SER A 586 8.29 13.22 24.35
N ASN A 587 9.39 12.70 23.83
CA ASN A 587 10.22 13.34 22.82
C ASN A 587 11.03 12.29 22.05
N ALA A 588 11.87 12.71 21.12
CA ALA A 588 12.71 11.80 20.34
C ALA A 588 13.58 10.83 21.16
N ASN A 589 14.00 11.21 22.37
CA ASN A 589 14.82 10.37 23.26
C ASN A 589 13.96 9.52 24.22
N SER A 590 12.66 9.80 24.30
CA SER A 590 11.71 9.13 25.20
C SER A 590 10.34 9.09 24.51
N PRO A 591 10.20 8.33 23.42
CA PRO A 591 8.95 8.24 22.69
C PRO A 591 7.86 7.63 23.59
N GLY A 592 6.62 7.99 23.32
CA GLY A 592 5.46 7.41 24.00
C GLY A 592 4.51 6.72 23.03
N TYR A 593 3.77 5.74 23.55
CA TYR A 593 2.69 5.06 22.87
C TYR A 593 1.48 5.98 22.69
N ASP A 594 0.93 6.03 21.49
CA ASP A 594 -0.31 6.73 21.17
C ASP A 594 -1.20 5.88 20.26
N PRO A 595 -2.30 5.31 20.80
CA PRO A 595 -3.20 4.46 20.04
C PRO A 595 -3.83 5.16 18.83
N ASN A 596 -3.82 6.49 18.75
CA ASN A 596 -4.37 7.22 17.60
C ASN A 596 -3.54 6.99 16.33
N VAL A 597 -2.22 6.85 16.43
CA VAL A 597 -1.36 6.56 15.26
C VAL A 597 -1.78 5.26 14.59
N ALA A 598 -1.86 4.18 15.37
CA ALA A 598 -2.28 2.88 14.86
C ALA A 598 -3.69 2.97 14.25
N LYS A 599 -4.65 3.58 14.96
CA LYS A 599 -6.04 3.74 14.47
C LYS A 599 -6.12 4.49 13.15
N VAL A 600 -5.40 5.61 12.99
CA VAL A 600 -5.42 6.38 11.74
C VAL A 600 -4.89 5.53 10.59
N ILE A 601 -3.72 4.91 10.73
CA ILE A 601 -3.12 4.06 9.69
C ILE A 601 -4.08 2.93 9.28
N ARG A 602 -4.60 2.24 10.29
CA ARG A 602 -5.51 1.10 10.18
C ARG A 602 -6.84 1.43 9.50
N ASN A 603 -7.43 2.57 9.83
CA ASN A 603 -8.71 2.99 9.24
C ASN A 603 -8.58 3.46 7.78
N ASN A 604 -7.35 3.75 7.33
CA ASN A 604 -7.03 3.95 5.91
C ASN A 604 -6.72 2.62 5.19
N GLY A 605 -6.91 1.46 5.82
CA GLY A 605 -6.64 0.18 5.17
C GLY A 605 -5.16 -0.20 5.10
N PHE A 606 -4.33 0.44 5.93
CA PHE A 606 -2.90 0.12 6.08
C PHE A 606 -2.61 -0.53 7.43
N HIS A 607 -1.40 -1.03 7.63
CA HIS A 607 -0.98 -1.55 8.92
C HIS A 607 0.29 -0.83 9.41
N GLU A 608 0.32 -0.44 10.67
CA GLU A 608 1.47 0.21 11.29
C GLU A 608 2.63 -0.76 11.50
N LEU A 609 3.86 -0.24 11.55
CA LEU A 609 5.04 -1.06 11.77
C LEU A 609 5.39 -1.20 13.26
N GLY A 610 4.40 -1.56 14.09
CA GLY A 610 4.53 -1.74 15.56
C GLY A 610 4.78 -3.19 16.02
N ASP A 611 4.94 -3.40 17.33
CA ASP A 611 5.13 -4.73 17.93
C ASP A 611 3.83 -5.55 17.83
N GLN A 612 3.87 -6.65 17.08
CA GLN A 612 2.77 -7.61 16.96
C GLN A 612 2.72 -8.47 18.23
N ARG A 613 1.93 -8.09 19.22
CA ARG A 613 1.39 -9.08 20.16
C ARG A 613 0.24 -9.82 19.47
N PRO A 614 0.19 -11.17 19.53
CA PRO A 614 -0.97 -11.89 19.03
C PRO A 614 -2.21 -11.41 19.79
N GLU A 615 -3.27 -11.07 19.05
CA GLU A 615 -4.59 -10.88 19.64
C GLU A 615 -4.93 -12.06 20.53
N ARG A 616 -5.36 -11.79 21.76
CA ARG A 616 -5.91 -12.84 22.61
C ARG A 616 -7.17 -13.37 21.91
N LEU A 617 -7.09 -14.59 21.41
CA LEU A 617 -8.29 -15.39 21.17
C LEU A 617 -9.15 -15.35 22.44
N PRO A 618 -10.49 -15.33 22.33
CA PRO A 618 -11.36 -15.49 23.48
C PRO A 618 -10.94 -16.76 24.22
N ASP A 619 -10.77 -16.67 25.54
CA ASP A 619 -10.39 -17.80 26.39
C ASP A 619 -11.48 -18.88 26.34
N ASP A 620 -11.41 -19.78 25.35
CA ASP A 620 -12.08 -21.07 25.41
C ASP A 620 -11.14 -22.08 26.08
N GLU A 621 -11.60 -22.48 27.25
CA GLU A 621 -11.26 -23.63 28.08
C GLU A 621 -10.09 -24.53 27.66
N ARG A 622 -9.12 -24.55 28.58
CA ARG A 622 -8.07 -25.55 28.76
C ARG A 622 -8.51 -26.97 28.40
N CYS A 623 -7.75 -27.62 27.52
CA CYS A 623 -7.31 -29.00 27.73
C CYS A 623 -6.09 -29.35 26.86
N GLY A 624 -5.07 -29.95 27.49
CA GLY A 624 -4.06 -30.78 26.79
C GLY A 624 -2.64 -30.20 26.71
N ARG A 625 -1.74 -30.73 27.56
CA ARG A 625 -0.27 -30.65 27.43
C ARG A 625 0.26 -31.98 26.82
N PRO A 626 1.56 -32.10 26.48
CA PRO A 626 2.07 -32.69 25.26
C PRO A 626 2.19 -34.22 25.29
N ALA A 627 2.21 -34.84 24.10
CA ALA A 627 2.65 -36.21 23.91
C ALA A 627 4.13 -36.25 23.51
N GLU A 628 4.97 -36.80 24.39
CA GLU A 628 6.17 -37.53 24.02
C GLU A 628 6.07 -38.91 24.68
N ARG A 629 6.27 -39.97 23.89
CA ARG A 629 6.15 -41.37 24.28
C ARG A 629 7.32 -41.73 25.21
N ASP A 630 7.05 -42.42 26.32
CA ASP A 630 7.38 -43.85 26.41
C ASP A 630 6.91 -44.53 27.71
N ARG A 631 6.46 -45.78 27.53
CA ARG A 631 6.13 -46.85 28.50
C ARG A 631 4.75 -46.81 29.15
N GLY A 632 4.01 -47.88 28.86
CA GLY A 632 2.56 -48.00 29.03
C GLY A 632 2.08 -48.30 30.44
N VAL A 633 0.82 -47.91 30.68
CA VAL A 633 -0.26 -48.58 31.42
C VAL A 633 -1.57 -47.84 31.05
N GLN A 634 -2.68 -48.56 30.91
CA GLN A 634 -4.02 -48.09 30.48
C GLN A 634 -4.79 -47.22 31.52
N PRO A 635 -5.86 -46.49 31.12
CA PRO A 635 -6.35 -45.27 31.78
C PRO A 635 -7.62 -45.46 32.67
N VAL A 636 -7.88 -44.51 33.58
CA VAL A 636 -9.17 -44.38 34.31
C VAL A 636 -9.69 -42.94 34.28
N GLY A 637 -10.81 -42.75 33.55
CA GLY A 637 -12.00 -41.92 33.78
C GLY A 637 -11.93 -40.50 34.38
N CYS A 638 -12.48 -39.53 33.63
CA CYS A 638 -12.99 -38.25 34.11
C CYS A 638 -14.34 -38.39 34.84
N ALA A 639 -14.61 -37.59 35.89
CA ALA A 639 -15.94 -37.44 36.48
C ALA A 639 -16.19 -36.01 37.03
N ASP A 640 -17.06 -35.30 36.32
CA ASP A 640 -18.29 -34.60 36.75
C ASP A 640 -18.31 -33.73 38.04
N ARG A 641 -18.73 -32.46 37.91
CA ARG A 641 -19.21 -31.63 39.04
C ARG A 641 -20.48 -30.87 38.70
N ARG A 642 -21.59 -31.30 39.31
CA ARG A 642 -22.82 -30.53 39.52
C ARG A 642 -22.75 -29.68 40.80
N LEU A 643 -23.20 -28.43 40.66
CA LEU A 643 -24.12 -27.62 41.50
C LEU A 643 -24.01 -27.57 43.04
N SER A 644 -24.01 -26.32 43.54
CA SER A 644 -24.71 -25.71 44.71
C SER A 644 -23.77 -24.73 45.43
N GLY A 645 -24.14 -23.62 46.07
CA GLY A 645 -25.41 -23.05 46.53
C GLY A 645 -25.10 -22.17 47.75
N ARG A 646 -25.54 -20.89 47.72
CA ARG A 646 -25.77 -19.88 48.79
C ARG A 646 -25.15 -19.99 50.21
N ASP A 647 -24.74 -18.80 50.67
CA ASP A 647 -25.13 -18.08 51.92
C ASP A 647 -24.12 -17.83 53.07
N ARG A 648 -24.08 -16.53 53.46
CA ARG A 648 -23.91 -15.90 54.80
C ARG A 648 -22.56 -15.46 55.40
N ARG A 649 -22.46 -14.12 55.46
CA ARG A 649 -21.98 -13.14 56.47
C ARG A 649 -21.48 -13.57 57.87
N ARG A 650 -20.49 -12.76 58.34
CA ARG A 650 -20.15 -12.18 59.67
C ARG A 650 -18.72 -12.54 60.10
N GLU A 651 -17.76 -11.61 60.13
CA GLU A 651 -17.50 -10.51 61.09
C GLU A 651 -17.07 -10.99 62.50
N VAL A 652 -15.98 -10.36 63.00
CA VAL A 652 -15.58 -10.13 64.42
C VAL A 652 -14.44 -10.96 65.04
N ARG A 653 -13.30 -10.24 65.19
CA ARG A 653 -12.38 -10.07 66.35
C ARG A 653 -11.61 -11.24 67.01
N LYS A 654 -10.31 -10.91 67.14
CA LYS A 654 -9.41 -10.93 68.33
C LYS A 654 -9.01 -12.26 68.99
N HIS A 655 -7.71 -12.51 68.83
CA HIS A 655 -6.66 -12.66 69.85
C HIS A 655 -6.58 -13.90 70.76
N MET A 656 -5.30 -14.30 70.88
CA MET A 656 -4.58 -14.93 72.00
C MET A 656 -4.49 -16.46 72.08
N ARG A 657 -3.28 -16.91 71.69
CA ARG A 657 -2.34 -17.79 72.41
C ARG A 657 -2.83 -19.18 72.85
N SER A 658 -2.21 -20.19 72.24
CA SER A 658 -1.16 -20.97 72.90
C SER A 658 0.09 -20.94 72.02
#